data_AF-Q8RM03-F1
#
_entry.id   AF-Q8RM03-F1
#
_cell.length_a   1.000
_cell.length_b   1.000
_cell.length_c   1.000
_cell.angle_alpha   90.00
_cell.angle_beta   90.00
_cell.angle_gamma   90.00
#
_symmetry.space_group_name_H-M   'P 1'
#
loop_
_entity.id
_entity.type
_entity.pdbx_description
1 polymer ?
#
loop_
_entity_poly.entity_id
_entity_poly.type
_entity_poly.pdbx_seq_one_letter_code
_entity_poly.pdbx_strand_id
1 'polypeptide(L)'
;MNVTVDQSTLAGATRGIVRGGETLKEHRDRLMAATKATGRYAGLKTLELREREPILYNKLFSRLRAGVVDARETAKKIAASPIVEQEGELCFTLYNAAGDSLLTSTGIIIHVGTMGAAIKYMIENNWEANPGVHDKDIFCNNDSLIGNVHPCDIHTIVPIFWEGELIGWVGGVTHVIDTGAVGPGSMATGQVQRFGDGYSITCRKVGANDTLFRDWLHESQRMVRTTRYWMLDERTRIAGCHMIRKLVEEVVAEEGIEAYWKFAYEAVEHGRLGLQARIKAMTIPGTYRQVGFVDVPYAHEDVRVPSDFAKLDTIMHAPCEMTIRRDGTWRLDFEGSSRWGWHTYNAHQVSFTSGIWVMMTQTLIPSEMINDGAAYGTEFRLPKGTWMNPDDRRVAFSYSWHFLVSAWTALWRGLSRSYFGRGYLEEVNAGNANTSNWLQGGGFNQYDEIHAVNSFECAANGTGATAVQDGLSHAAAIWNPEGDMGDMEIWELAEPLVYLGRQIKASSGGSGKYRGGCGFESLRMVWNAKDWTMFFMGNGHISSDWGLMGGYPAASGYRFAAHKTNLKELIASGAEIPLGGDTDPENPTWDAMLPDAQIKRDKQAITTEEMFSDYDLYLNYMRGGPGFGDPLDREPQAVADDINGGYVLERFAGEVYGVVVRKGADGQYGVDEAGTAAARAQIRKDRLAKSVPVSEWMKGEREKILAKDAGTQVRQMFAASFKLGPRFEKDFRTFWSLPDSWTLPEEEIGVPTYGSRYSMDISELPDVHTVQFVEE
;
A
#
# COMPACT_ATOMS: atom_id res chain seq x y z
N MET A 1 -22.19 -19.26 -50.78
CA MET A 1 -21.49 -20.56 -50.67
C MET A 1 -21.78 -21.10 -49.28
N ASN A 2 -22.67 -22.08 -49.17
CA ASN A 2 -23.01 -22.73 -47.91
C ASN A 2 -21.89 -23.70 -47.54
N VAL A 3 -21.20 -23.44 -46.45
CA VAL A 3 -20.33 -24.43 -45.81
C VAL A 3 -21.07 -24.94 -44.58
N THR A 4 -21.72 -26.08 -44.76
CA THR A 4 -22.26 -26.91 -43.67
C THR A 4 -21.08 -27.53 -42.94
N VAL A 5 -20.87 -27.14 -41.68
CA VAL A 5 -19.93 -27.81 -40.78
C VAL A 5 -20.63 -29.06 -40.23
N ASP A 6 -19.98 -30.20 -40.42
CA ASP A 6 -20.38 -31.51 -39.91
C ASP A 6 -20.34 -31.53 -38.38
N GLN A 7 -21.51 -31.62 -37.74
CA GLN A 7 -21.67 -31.67 -36.28
C GLN A 7 -21.27 -33.02 -35.65
N SER A 8 -20.87 -34.03 -36.44
CA SER A 8 -20.57 -35.36 -35.91
C SER A 8 -19.13 -35.55 -35.38
N THR A 9 -18.26 -34.55 -35.53
CA THR A 9 -16.86 -34.57 -35.03
C THR A 9 -16.63 -33.86 -33.68
N LEU A 10 -17.69 -33.33 -33.04
CA LEU A 10 -17.63 -32.65 -31.73
C LEU A 10 -18.15 -33.48 -30.55
N ALA A 11 -18.47 -34.76 -30.75
CA ALA A 11 -19.13 -35.63 -29.78
C ALA A 11 -18.24 -36.13 -28.60
N GLY A 12 -17.36 -35.28 -28.10
CA GLY A 12 -16.50 -35.55 -26.93
C GLY A 12 -15.97 -34.30 -26.20
N ALA A 13 -16.34 -33.09 -26.61
CA ALA A 13 -15.96 -31.86 -25.91
C ALA A 13 -17.03 -31.48 -24.89
N THR A 14 -16.66 -31.43 -23.61
CA THR A 14 -17.53 -30.93 -22.53
C THR A 14 -17.92 -29.48 -22.82
N ARG A 15 -19.22 -29.14 -22.78
CA ARG A 15 -19.69 -27.76 -22.95
C ARG A 15 -19.07 -26.89 -21.85
N GLY A 16 -18.45 -25.77 -22.20
CA GLY A 16 -17.89 -24.84 -21.22
C GLY A 16 -18.96 -24.13 -20.41
N ILE A 17 -18.60 -23.68 -19.21
CA ILE A 17 -19.58 -23.17 -18.23
C ILE A 17 -20.03 -21.73 -18.48
N VAL A 18 -19.32 -20.94 -19.28
CA VAL A 18 -19.66 -19.52 -19.51
C VAL A 18 -20.90 -19.43 -20.39
N ARG A 19 -21.75 -18.42 -20.15
CA ARG A 19 -22.91 -18.12 -21.00
C ARG A 19 -22.51 -18.12 -22.48
N GLY A 20 -23.13 -19.01 -23.27
CA GLY A 20 -22.81 -19.23 -24.69
C GLY A 20 -22.01 -20.50 -24.99
N GLY A 21 -21.53 -21.21 -23.95
CA GLY A 21 -20.91 -22.54 -24.06
C GLY A 21 -19.38 -22.56 -24.22
N GLU A 22 -18.72 -21.40 -24.15
CA GLU A 22 -17.25 -21.31 -24.07
C GLU A 22 -16.77 -21.74 -22.67
N THR A 23 -15.58 -22.33 -22.59
CA THR A 23 -14.86 -22.45 -21.31
C THR A 23 -14.43 -21.06 -20.83
N LEU A 24 -14.13 -20.94 -19.53
CA LEU A 24 -13.58 -19.72 -18.95
C LEU A 24 -12.34 -19.23 -19.70
N LYS A 25 -11.45 -20.16 -20.08
CA LYS A 25 -10.21 -19.86 -20.79
C LYS A 25 -10.46 -19.41 -22.22
N GLU A 26 -11.27 -20.13 -22.99
CA GLU A 26 -11.64 -19.72 -24.35
C GLU A 26 -12.27 -18.33 -24.38
N HIS A 27 -13.18 -18.08 -23.42
CA HIS A 27 -13.85 -16.80 -23.29
C HIS A 27 -12.84 -15.66 -23.04
N ARG A 28 -11.97 -15.80 -22.04
CA ARG A 28 -10.97 -14.79 -21.70
C ARG A 28 -9.96 -14.58 -22.84
N ASP A 29 -9.45 -15.65 -23.44
CA ASP A 29 -8.45 -15.57 -24.52
C ASP A 29 -9.01 -14.83 -25.75
N ARG A 30 -10.28 -15.07 -26.11
CA ARG A 30 -10.97 -14.34 -27.18
C ARG A 30 -11.04 -12.85 -26.89
N LEU A 31 -11.42 -12.46 -25.66
CA LEU A 31 -11.50 -11.06 -25.26
C LEU A 31 -10.12 -10.39 -25.26
N MET A 32 -9.09 -11.06 -24.74
CA MET A 32 -7.72 -10.52 -24.69
C MET A 32 -7.12 -10.34 -26.09
N ALA A 33 -7.34 -11.30 -27.00
CA ALA A 33 -6.92 -11.17 -28.40
C ALA A 33 -7.61 -9.97 -29.09
N ALA A 34 -8.90 -9.77 -28.87
CA ALA A 34 -9.64 -8.63 -29.39
C ALA A 34 -9.15 -7.29 -28.81
N THR A 35 -8.86 -7.25 -27.51
CA THR A 35 -8.27 -6.07 -26.85
C THR A 35 -6.95 -5.67 -27.47
N LYS A 36 -6.03 -6.65 -27.60
CA LYS A 36 -4.71 -6.43 -28.21
C LYS A 36 -4.80 -5.96 -29.67
N ALA A 37 -5.73 -6.52 -30.44
CA ALA A 37 -5.88 -6.18 -31.87
C ALA A 37 -6.48 -4.80 -32.12
N THR A 38 -7.26 -4.26 -31.19
CA THR A 38 -8.06 -3.04 -31.40
C THR A 38 -7.65 -1.86 -30.53
N GLY A 39 -6.91 -2.09 -29.44
CA GLY A 39 -6.64 -1.09 -28.40
C GLY A 39 -7.87 -0.72 -27.57
N ARG A 40 -8.94 -1.53 -27.62
CA ARG A 40 -10.21 -1.33 -26.91
C ARG A 40 -10.61 -2.61 -26.21
N TYR A 41 -11.05 -2.53 -24.96
CA TYR A 41 -11.41 -3.70 -24.17
C TYR A 41 -12.48 -4.54 -24.90
N ALA A 42 -12.25 -5.85 -24.97
CA ALA A 42 -13.12 -6.82 -25.65
C ALA A 42 -13.38 -6.54 -27.15
N GLY A 43 -12.61 -5.66 -27.79
CA GLY A 43 -12.84 -5.26 -29.18
C GLY A 43 -14.05 -4.33 -29.38
N LEU A 44 -14.60 -3.75 -28.30
CA LEU A 44 -15.80 -2.92 -28.32
C LEU A 44 -15.52 -1.55 -28.96
N LYS A 45 -15.77 -1.42 -30.26
CA LYS A 45 -15.62 -0.16 -31.01
C LYS A 45 -16.74 0.85 -30.71
N THR A 46 -17.90 0.36 -30.31
CA THR A 46 -19.09 1.11 -29.89
C THR A 46 -19.65 0.46 -28.62
N LEU A 47 -20.30 1.24 -27.78
CA LEU A 47 -20.95 0.77 -26.54
C LEU A 47 -22.47 0.79 -26.75
N GLU A 48 -23.01 -0.29 -27.33
CA GLU A 48 -24.39 -0.32 -27.82
C GLU A 48 -25.43 0.01 -26.74
N LEU A 49 -25.33 -0.61 -25.57
CA LEU A 49 -26.26 -0.38 -24.47
C LEU A 49 -26.13 1.05 -23.96
N ARG A 50 -24.89 1.54 -23.78
CA ARG A 50 -24.64 2.92 -23.33
C ARG A 50 -25.16 3.96 -24.33
N GLU A 51 -24.91 3.76 -25.62
CA GLU A 51 -25.18 4.74 -26.68
C GLU A 51 -26.64 4.73 -27.10
N ARG A 52 -27.30 3.56 -27.16
CA ARG A 52 -28.67 3.41 -27.65
C ARG A 52 -29.71 3.33 -26.54
N GLU A 53 -29.33 2.87 -25.35
CA GLU A 53 -30.23 2.64 -24.21
C GLU A 53 -29.69 3.31 -22.92
N PRO A 54 -29.37 4.61 -22.94
CA PRO A 54 -28.64 5.27 -21.85
C PRO A 54 -29.38 5.25 -20.50
N ILE A 55 -30.72 5.23 -20.52
CA ILE A 55 -31.54 5.12 -19.30
C ILE A 55 -31.34 3.75 -18.64
N LEU A 56 -31.34 2.67 -19.44
CA LEU A 56 -31.15 1.31 -18.95
C LEU A 56 -29.71 1.11 -18.46
N TYR A 57 -28.71 1.58 -19.23
CA TYR A 57 -27.31 1.58 -18.81
C TYR A 57 -27.14 2.27 -17.45
N ASN A 58 -27.75 3.45 -17.27
CA ASN A 58 -27.67 4.19 -16.01
C ASN A 58 -28.40 3.49 -14.86
N LYS A 59 -29.56 2.86 -15.11
CA LYS A 59 -30.29 2.09 -14.11
C LYS A 59 -29.46 0.90 -13.58
N LEU A 60 -28.82 0.15 -14.47
CA LEU A 60 -27.92 -0.95 -14.11
C LEU A 60 -26.73 -0.44 -13.28
N PHE A 61 -26.05 0.62 -13.76
CA PHE A 61 -24.97 1.27 -13.02
C PHE A 61 -25.40 1.68 -11.61
N SER A 62 -26.54 2.37 -11.50
CA SER A 62 -27.03 2.90 -10.23
C SER A 62 -27.34 1.80 -9.23
N ARG A 63 -28.08 0.76 -9.64
CA ARG A 63 -28.47 -0.34 -8.74
C ARG A 63 -27.29 -1.19 -8.32
N LEU A 64 -26.46 -1.60 -9.27
CA LEU A 64 -25.31 -2.47 -8.97
C LEU A 64 -24.26 -1.74 -8.13
N ARG A 65 -24.02 -0.45 -8.39
CA ARG A 65 -23.08 0.35 -7.57
C ARG A 65 -23.62 0.54 -6.15
N ALA A 66 -24.91 0.86 -6.01
CA ALA A 66 -25.53 0.95 -4.68
C ALA A 66 -25.43 -0.38 -3.92
N GLY A 67 -25.58 -1.51 -4.62
CA GLY A 67 -25.46 -2.85 -4.06
C GLY A 67 -24.09 -3.20 -3.48
N VAL A 68 -23.02 -2.92 -4.22
CA VAL A 68 -21.66 -3.18 -3.71
C VAL A 68 -21.30 -2.27 -2.54
N VAL A 69 -21.79 -1.02 -2.54
CA VAL A 69 -21.64 -0.08 -1.41
C VAL A 69 -22.41 -0.56 -0.18
N ASP A 70 -23.68 -0.98 -0.35
CA ASP A 70 -24.50 -1.52 0.74
C ASP A 70 -23.92 -2.81 1.31
N ALA A 71 -23.36 -3.69 0.47
CA ALA A 71 -22.70 -4.91 0.93
C ALA A 71 -21.54 -4.60 1.90
N ARG A 72 -20.71 -3.59 1.61
CA ARG A 72 -19.65 -3.13 2.51
C ARG A 72 -20.24 -2.59 3.83
N GLU A 73 -21.16 -1.63 3.74
CA GLU A 73 -21.73 -0.94 4.90
C GLU A 73 -22.54 -1.87 5.82
N THR A 74 -23.22 -2.85 5.24
CA THR A 74 -24.04 -3.80 5.99
C THR A 74 -23.21 -4.93 6.57
N ALA A 75 -22.33 -5.56 5.78
CA ALA A 75 -21.60 -6.74 6.22
C ALA A 75 -20.54 -6.43 7.28
N LYS A 76 -19.92 -5.24 7.26
CA LYS A 76 -18.88 -4.87 8.24
C LYS A 76 -19.33 -5.00 9.70
N LYS A 77 -20.62 -4.79 9.97
CA LYS A 77 -21.27 -4.91 11.29
C LYS A 77 -21.31 -6.34 11.86
N ILE A 78 -20.85 -7.34 11.10
CA ILE A 78 -20.73 -8.73 11.57
C ILE A 78 -19.40 -8.93 12.32
N ALA A 79 -18.37 -8.17 11.97
CA ALA A 79 -17.02 -8.36 12.49
C ALA A 79 -16.92 -8.03 13.99
N ALA A 80 -16.01 -8.72 14.68
CA ALA A 80 -15.57 -8.33 16.02
C ALA A 80 -14.27 -7.52 16.00
N SER A 81 -13.54 -7.53 14.88
CA SER A 81 -12.29 -6.79 14.70
C SER A 81 -12.61 -5.32 14.40
N PRO A 82 -12.08 -4.34 15.16
CA PRO A 82 -12.27 -2.92 14.87
C PRO A 82 -11.83 -2.56 13.44
N ILE A 83 -10.72 -3.15 12.98
CA ILE A 83 -10.16 -2.99 11.64
C ILE A 83 -11.23 -3.14 10.53
N VAL A 84 -12.17 -4.07 10.72
CA VAL A 84 -13.26 -4.30 9.76
C VAL A 84 -14.52 -3.51 10.13
N GLU A 85 -14.93 -3.55 11.41
CA GLU A 85 -16.21 -3.00 11.86
C GLU A 85 -16.24 -1.46 11.86
N GLN A 86 -15.19 -0.83 12.40
CA GLN A 86 -15.03 0.61 12.56
C GLN A 86 -14.25 1.23 11.38
N GLU A 87 -12.97 0.90 11.22
CA GLU A 87 -12.10 1.47 10.16
C GLU A 87 -12.58 1.12 8.75
N GLY A 88 -13.29 0.00 8.59
CA GLY A 88 -13.87 -0.40 7.31
C GLY A 88 -12.83 -0.91 6.30
N GLU A 89 -11.83 -1.64 6.77
CA GLU A 89 -10.78 -2.25 5.92
C GLU A 89 -11.25 -3.57 5.30
N LEU A 90 -12.32 -3.42 4.52
CA LEU A 90 -12.95 -4.43 3.69
C LEU A 90 -13.38 -3.83 2.35
N CYS A 91 -13.50 -4.68 1.33
CA CYS A 91 -13.94 -4.27 -0.01
C CYS A 91 -14.76 -5.38 -0.69
N PHE A 92 -15.79 -5.01 -1.45
CA PHE A 92 -16.57 -5.91 -2.29
C PHE A 92 -16.59 -5.45 -3.74
N THR A 93 -16.34 -6.38 -4.66
CA THR A 93 -16.19 -6.09 -6.10
C THR A 93 -16.95 -7.10 -6.95
N LEU A 94 -17.68 -6.59 -7.95
CA LEU A 94 -18.39 -7.39 -8.95
C LEU A 94 -17.53 -7.54 -10.22
N TYR A 95 -17.42 -8.76 -10.75
CA TYR A 95 -16.60 -9.11 -11.91
C TYR A 95 -17.43 -9.77 -13.02
N ASN A 96 -17.02 -9.60 -14.27
CA ASN A 96 -17.57 -10.37 -15.39
C ASN A 96 -16.94 -11.77 -15.44
N ALA A 97 -17.40 -12.62 -16.35
CA ALA A 97 -16.96 -14.01 -16.46
C ALA A 97 -15.43 -14.16 -16.65
N ALA A 98 -14.75 -13.16 -17.26
CA ALA A 98 -13.31 -13.15 -17.50
C ALA A 98 -12.47 -12.67 -16.30
N GLY A 99 -13.11 -12.34 -15.17
CA GLY A 99 -12.44 -11.85 -13.97
C GLY A 99 -12.04 -10.38 -14.02
N ASP A 100 -12.65 -9.59 -14.92
CA ASP A 100 -12.45 -8.13 -14.95
C ASP A 100 -13.54 -7.43 -14.15
N SER A 101 -13.16 -6.46 -13.33
CA SER A 101 -14.09 -5.75 -12.44
C SER A 101 -15.04 -4.82 -13.20
N LEU A 102 -16.30 -4.74 -12.80
CA LEU A 102 -17.30 -3.81 -13.33
C LEU A 102 -17.45 -2.60 -12.41
N LEU A 103 -17.66 -2.88 -11.12
CA LEU A 103 -18.07 -1.97 -10.05
C LEU A 103 -17.56 -2.49 -8.71
N THR A 104 -17.28 -1.57 -7.79
CA THR A 104 -16.70 -1.88 -6.48
C THR A 104 -17.23 -0.95 -5.40
N SER A 105 -17.24 -1.41 -4.15
CA SER A 105 -17.29 -0.52 -2.98
C SER A 105 -16.00 0.31 -2.89
N THR A 106 -16.00 1.36 -2.06
CA THR A 106 -14.75 1.98 -1.59
C THR A 106 -14.10 1.12 -0.48
N GLY A 107 -13.15 1.67 0.29
CA GLY A 107 -12.28 0.92 1.21
C GLY A 107 -10.95 0.49 0.56
N ILE A 108 -10.45 -0.70 0.91
CA ILE A 108 -9.18 -1.28 0.42
C ILE A 108 -9.25 -1.78 -1.04
N ILE A 109 -9.52 -0.86 -1.96
CA ILE A 109 -9.81 -1.16 -3.38
C ILE A 109 -8.60 -1.66 -4.19
N ILE A 110 -7.40 -1.76 -3.59
CA ILE A 110 -6.28 -2.47 -4.24
C ILE A 110 -6.67 -3.90 -4.63
N HIS A 111 -7.59 -4.51 -3.87
CA HIS A 111 -8.04 -5.88 -4.08
C HIS A 111 -9.00 -6.08 -5.25
N VAL A 112 -9.46 -4.99 -5.88
CA VAL A 112 -10.10 -5.05 -7.20
C VAL A 112 -9.18 -5.80 -8.18
N GLY A 113 -7.90 -5.43 -8.20
CA GLY A 113 -6.91 -6.10 -9.02
C GLY A 113 -6.51 -7.47 -8.49
N THR A 114 -6.31 -7.63 -7.18
CA THR A 114 -5.78 -8.90 -6.62
C THR A 114 -6.80 -10.04 -6.70
N MET A 115 -8.08 -9.78 -6.40
CA MET A 115 -9.13 -10.80 -6.52
C MET A 115 -9.41 -11.14 -7.99
N GLY A 116 -9.40 -10.13 -8.88
CA GLY A 116 -9.48 -10.33 -10.32
C GLY A 116 -8.33 -11.20 -10.85
N ALA A 117 -7.10 -10.97 -10.38
CA ALA A 117 -5.95 -11.80 -10.73
C ALA A 117 -6.07 -13.25 -10.21
N ALA A 118 -6.60 -13.45 -9.00
CA ALA A 118 -6.89 -14.78 -8.47
C ALA A 118 -7.96 -15.52 -9.30
N ILE A 119 -9.02 -14.83 -9.75
CA ILE A 119 -9.99 -15.38 -10.70
C ILE A 119 -9.28 -15.78 -12.00
N LYS A 120 -8.47 -14.88 -12.57
CA LYS A 120 -7.72 -15.12 -13.81
C LYS A 120 -6.72 -16.29 -13.67
N TYR A 121 -6.15 -16.51 -12.48
CA TYR A 121 -5.32 -17.68 -12.20
C TYR A 121 -6.13 -18.98 -12.24
N MET A 122 -7.33 -19.01 -11.64
CA MET A 122 -8.25 -20.16 -11.76
C MET A 122 -8.62 -20.45 -13.21
N ILE A 123 -8.89 -19.40 -14.01
CA ILE A 123 -9.18 -19.51 -15.44
C ILE A 123 -8.00 -20.15 -16.19
N GLU A 124 -6.78 -19.67 -15.97
CA GLU A 124 -5.60 -20.08 -16.73
C GLU A 124 -5.11 -21.48 -16.36
N ASN A 125 -5.37 -21.93 -15.13
CA ASN A 125 -4.96 -23.24 -14.62
C ASN A 125 -6.12 -24.25 -14.56
N ASN A 126 -7.17 -24.04 -15.36
CA ASN A 126 -8.22 -25.01 -15.62
C ASN A 126 -8.97 -25.51 -14.36
N TRP A 127 -9.23 -24.61 -13.40
CA TRP A 127 -10.10 -24.89 -12.25
C TRP A 127 -11.49 -25.37 -12.69
N GLU A 128 -11.95 -24.96 -13.88
CA GLU A 128 -13.20 -25.42 -14.50
C GLU A 128 -13.28 -26.94 -14.62
N ALA A 129 -12.16 -27.62 -14.93
CA ALA A 129 -12.11 -29.08 -15.00
C ALA A 129 -11.88 -29.73 -13.63
N ASN A 130 -11.00 -29.17 -12.79
CA ASN A 130 -10.69 -29.68 -11.46
C ASN A 130 -10.21 -28.53 -10.57
N PRO A 131 -10.88 -28.20 -9.45
CA PRO A 131 -11.94 -28.95 -8.76
C PRO A 131 -13.37 -28.72 -9.28
N GLY A 132 -13.51 -28.08 -10.44
CA GLY A 132 -14.79 -27.60 -10.96
C GLY A 132 -15.17 -26.23 -10.39
N VAL A 133 -15.97 -25.49 -11.13
CA VAL A 133 -16.58 -24.23 -10.70
C VAL A 133 -18.09 -24.39 -10.83
N HIS A 134 -18.79 -24.56 -9.72
CA HIS A 134 -20.23 -24.80 -9.71
C HIS A 134 -20.99 -23.65 -9.04
N ASP A 135 -22.28 -23.55 -9.34
CA ASP A 135 -23.17 -22.69 -8.59
C ASP A 135 -23.09 -23.03 -7.09
N LYS A 136 -23.11 -21.99 -6.25
CA LYS A 136 -22.99 -22.08 -4.78
C LYS A 136 -21.65 -22.63 -4.24
N ASP A 137 -20.62 -22.72 -5.07
CA ASP A 137 -19.25 -22.95 -4.57
C ASP A 137 -18.70 -21.69 -3.88
N ILE A 138 -17.85 -21.90 -2.87
CA ILE A 138 -17.16 -20.82 -2.14
C ILE A 138 -15.65 -21.07 -2.26
N PHE A 139 -14.94 -20.11 -2.86
CA PHE A 139 -13.48 -20.13 -2.95
C PHE A 139 -12.86 -19.15 -1.95
N CYS A 140 -11.72 -19.52 -1.37
CA CYS A 140 -10.93 -18.69 -0.46
C CYS A 140 -9.48 -18.59 -0.98
N ASN A 141 -8.88 -17.40 -0.87
CA ASN A 141 -7.54 -17.13 -1.39
C ASN A 141 -6.84 -16.01 -0.61
N ASN A 142 -5.52 -16.10 -0.43
CA ASN A 142 -4.69 -14.98 -0.02
C ASN A 142 -3.26 -15.05 -0.58
N ASP A 143 -3.02 -15.90 -1.59
CA ASP A 143 -1.67 -16.22 -2.05
C ASP A 143 -1.01 -15.04 -2.80
N SER A 144 0.08 -14.53 -2.24
CA SER A 144 0.83 -13.41 -2.81
C SER A 144 1.66 -13.81 -4.03
N LEU A 145 1.97 -15.10 -4.21
CA LEU A 145 2.66 -15.60 -5.41
C LEU A 145 1.80 -15.50 -6.69
N ILE A 146 0.49 -15.33 -6.54
CA ILE A 146 -0.44 -15.08 -7.66
C ILE A 146 -0.99 -13.65 -7.68
N GLY A 147 -0.47 -12.78 -6.80
CA GLY A 147 -0.72 -11.34 -6.88
C GLY A 147 -1.43 -10.67 -5.73
N ASN A 148 -1.72 -11.37 -4.62
CA ASN A 148 -2.20 -10.68 -3.41
C ASN A 148 -1.16 -9.72 -2.83
N VAL A 149 -1.60 -8.80 -1.97
CA VAL A 149 -0.70 -7.89 -1.24
C VAL A 149 0.12 -8.66 -0.22
N HIS A 150 -0.56 -9.33 0.72
CA HIS A 150 0.05 -10.10 1.78
C HIS A 150 -0.96 -11.10 2.38
N PRO A 151 -0.52 -12.06 3.22
CA PRO A 151 -1.41 -13.12 3.71
C PRO A 151 -2.60 -12.64 4.55
N CYS A 152 -2.53 -11.49 5.24
CA CYS A 152 -3.65 -11.01 6.07
C CYS A 152 -4.86 -10.49 5.28
N ASP A 153 -4.73 -10.22 3.98
CA ASP A 153 -5.86 -9.81 3.16
C ASP A 153 -6.53 -11.05 2.54
N ILE A 154 -7.57 -11.56 3.21
CA ILE A 154 -8.23 -12.81 2.81
C ILE A 154 -9.36 -12.54 1.84
N HIS A 155 -9.33 -13.19 0.68
CA HIS A 155 -10.38 -13.13 -0.34
C HIS A 155 -11.37 -14.27 -0.15
N THR A 156 -12.67 -13.97 -0.26
CA THR A 156 -13.73 -14.95 -0.53
C THR A 156 -14.31 -14.63 -1.91
N ILE A 157 -14.36 -15.62 -2.80
CA ILE A 157 -14.80 -15.47 -4.19
C ILE A 157 -15.93 -16.45 -4.47
N VAL A 158 -17.04 -15.96 -5.02
CA VAL A 158 -18.25 -16.74 -5.32
C VAL A 158 -18.62 -16.54 -6.79
N PRO A 159 -18.80 -17.62 -7.59
CA PRO A 159 -19.29 -17.50 -8.95
C PRO A 159 -20.78 -17.13 -8.97
N ILE A 160 -21.21 -16.42 -10.01
CA ILE A 160 -22.61 -16.02 -10.23
C ILE A 160 -23.12 -16.74 -11.47
N PHE A 161 -24.15 -17.56 -11.28
CA PHE A 161 -24.78 -18.34 -12.36
C PHE A 161 -26.17 -17.78 -12.69
N TRP A 162 -26.55 -17.88 -13.96
CA TRP A 162 -27.91 -17.62 -14.44
C TRP A 162 -28.30 -18.72 -15.43
N GLU A 163 -29.46 -19.35 -15.21
CA GLU A 163 -29.98 -20.46 -16.05
C GLU A 163 -28.95 -21.59 -16.30
N GLY A 164 -28.10 -21.88 -15.31
CA GLY A 164 -27.11 -22.95 -15.37
C GLY A 164 -25.78 -22.58 -16.04
N GLU A 165 -25.59 -21.33 -16.44
CA GLU A 165 -24.34 -20.84 -17.03
C GLU A 165 -23.71 -19.73 -16.16
N LEU A 166 -22.39 -19.65 -16.13
CA LEU A 166 -21.64 -18.62 -15.41
C LEU A 166 -21.74 -17.28 -16.15
N ILE A 167 -22.13 -16.23 -15.40
CA ILE A 167 -22.26 -14.86 -15.93
C ILE A 167 -21.32 -13.85 -15.28
N GLY A 168 -20.69 -14.20 -14.15
CA GLY A 168 -19.77 -13.32 -13.45
C GLY A 168 -19.28 -13.92 -12.13
N TRP A 169 -18.62 -13.08 -11.34
CA TRP A 169 -18.11 -13.43 -10.01
C TRP A 169 -18.31 -12.25 -9.06
N VAL A 170 -18.32 -12.54 -7.76
CA VAL A 170 -18.15 -11.53 -6.72
C VAL A 170 -16.99 -11.91 -5.82
N GLY A 171 -16.15 -10.93 -5.50
CA GLY A 171 -15.07 -11.05 -4.53
C GLY A 171 -15.32 -10.13 -3.33
N GLY A 172 -15.08 -10.65 -2.13
CA GLY A 172 -15.04 -9.89 -0.88
C GLY A 172 -13.71 -10.09 -0.17
N VAL A 173 -13.13 -9.02 0.36
CA VAL A 173 -11.87 -9.05 1.12
C VAL A 173 -12.04 -8.37 2.47
N THR A 174 -11.32 -8.86 3.48
CA THR A 174 -11.13 -8.22 4.78
C THR A 174 -9.68 -8.37 5.18
N HIS A 175 -9.11 -7.33 5.77
CA HIS A 175 -7.84 -7.46 6.48
C HIS A 175 -8.05 -8.12 7.85
N VAL A 176 -7.48 -9.31 8.06
CA VAL A 176 -7.56 -10.03 9.35
C VAL A 176 -6.36 -9.70 10.24
N ILE A 177 -6.54 -9.74 11.56
CA ILE A 177 -5.50 -9.35 12.54
C ILE A 177 -4.20 -10.17 12.37
N ASP A 178 -4.29 -11.49 12.25
CA ASP A 178 -3.12 -12.33 12.04
C ASP A 178 -3.41 -13.58 11.20
N THR A 179 -2.36 -14.14 10.60
CA THR A 179 -2.41 -15.39 9.83
C THR A 179 -1.43 -16.44 10.32
N GLY A 180 -0.97 -16.37 11.57
CA GLY A 180 -0.04 -17.36 12.13
C GLY A 180 1.38 -17.28 11.56
N ALA A 181 1.81 -16.09 11.15
CA ALA A 181 3.23 -15.84 10.86
C ALA A 181 4.09 -15.97 12.13
N VAL A 182 5.42 -16.04 11.97
CA VAL A 182 6.36 -16.09 13.09
C VAL A 182 6.14 -14.90 14.02
N GLY A 183 6.18 -13.68 13.50
CA GLY A 183 5.85 -12.47 14.28
C GLY A 183 4.35 -12.34 14.58
N PRO A 184 3.95 -11.92 15.80
CA PRO A 184 2.55 -11.76 16.18
C PRO A 184 1.99 -10.40 15.72
N GLY A 185 1.43 -10.37 14.51
CA GLY A 185 0.78 -9.18 13.93
C GLY A 185 0.51 -9.38 12.44
N SER A 186 -0.08 -8.39 11.79
CA SER A 186 -0.39 -8.46 10.35
C SER A 186 0.83 -8.10 9.51
N MET A 187 1.52 -7.03 9.89
CA MET A 187 2.74 -6.52 9.26
C MET A 187 4.00 -7.13 9.89
N ALA A 188 4.01 -8.46 9.98
CA ALA A 188 4.94 -9.22 10.82
C ALA A 188 6.42 -9.14 10.40
N THR A 189 7.29 -9.33 11.39
CA THR A 189 8.74 -9.52 11.25
C THR A 189 9.17 -10.83 11.94
N GLY A 190 10.35 -11.35 11.59
CA GLY A 190 10.91 -12.57 12.17
C GLY A 190 11.18 -13.62 11.10
N GLN A 191 10.18 -13.98 10.31
CA GLN A 191 10.38 -14.78 9.10
C GLN A 191 11.09 -13.95 8.01
N VAL A 192 11.85 -14.65 7.16
CA VAL A 192 12.57 -14.04 6.02
C VAL A 192 12.24 -14.70 4.69
N GLN A 193 11.28 -15.63 4.70
CA GLN A 193 10.83 -16.46 3.58
C GLN A 193 9.34 -16.78 3.76
N ARG A 194 8.68 -17.24 2.68
CA ARG A 194 7.30 -17.77 2.70
C ARG A 194 7.07 -18.79 3.82
N PHE A 195 8.09 -19.57 4.17
CA PHE A 195 8.05 -20.53 5.27
C PHE A 195 8.10 -19.80 6.62
N GLY A 196 6.92 -19.59 7.21
CA GLY A 196 6.74 -18.78 8.41
C GLY A 196 6.06 -17.43 8.16
N ASP A 197 5.65 -17.15 6.93
CA ASP A 197 4.98 -15.89 6.53
C ASP A 197 3.46 -15.90 6.70
N GLY A 198 2.93 -16.93 7.39
CA GLY A 198 1.50 -17.09 7.66
C GLY A 198 0.83 -18.16 6.80
N TYR A 199 -0.43 -18.44 7.14
CA TYR A 199 -1.28 -19.41 6.49
C TYR A 199 -1.67 -18.91 5.08
N SER A 200 -1.05 -19.49 4.06
CA SER A 200 -1.27 -19.13 2.66
C SER A 200 -2.17 -20.13 1.95
N ILE A 201 -3.19 -19.62 1.27
CA ILE A 201 -4.32 -20.32 0.67
C ILE A 201 -4.35 -19.94 -0.82
N THR A 202 -4.13 -20.91 -1.71
CA THR A 202 -4.13 -20.71 -3.18
C THR A 202 -5.47 -21.18 -3.77
N CYS A 203 -6.39 -20.24 -4.02
CA CYS A 203 -7.68 -20.49 -4.69
C CYS A 203 -8.43 -21.78 -4.26
N ARG A 204 -8.49 -22.05 -2.93
CA ARG A 204 -9.08 -23.28 -2.37
C ARG A 204 -10.60 -23.22 -2.42
N LYS A 205 -11.25 -24.28 -2.89
CA LYS A 205 -12.69 -24.50 -2.67
C LYS A 205 -12.91 -24.88 -1.20
N VAL A 206 -13.52 -23.98 -0.43
CA VAL A 206 -13.73 -24.12 1.02
C VAL A 206 -15.18 -24.38 1.39
N GLY A 207 -16.09 -24.31 0.42
CA GLY A 207 -17.50 -24.66 0.59
C GLY A 207 -18.16 -24.99 -0.73
N ALA A 208 -19.29 -25.67 -0.63
CA ALA A 208 -20.19 -25.97 -1.74
C ALA A 208 -21.63 -25.93 -1.22
N ASN A 209 -22.59 -25.67 -2.12
CA ASN A 209 -24.00 -25.50 -1.74
C ASN A 209 -24.18 -24.46 -0.60
N ASP A 210 -23.49 -23.33 -0.74
CA ASP A 210 -23.50 -22.19 0.20
C ASP A 210 -23.07 -22.58 1.63
N THR A 211 -22.37 -23.71 1.79
CA THR A 211 -21.98 -24.28 3.09
C THR A 211 -20.47 -24.54 3.13
N LEU A 212 -19.78 -23.96 4.13
CA LEU A 212 -18.36 -24.21 4.36
C LEU A 212 -18.08 -25.65 4.80
N PHE A 213 -16.99 -26.22 4.33
CA PHE A 213 -16.54 -27.55 4.73
C PHE A 213 -15.93 -27.54 6.13
N ARG A 214 -16.20 -28.61 6.90
CA ARG A 214 -15.79 -28.69 8.31
C ARG A 214 -14.28 -28.84 8.49
N ASP A 215 -13.62 -29.57 7.58
CA ASP A 215 -12.17 -29.71 7.54
C ASP A 215 -11.47 -28.36 7.35
N TRP A 216 -11.97 -27.52 6.42
CA TRP A 216 -11.52 -26.14 6.27
C TRP A 216 -11.66 -25.33 7.56
N LEU A 217 -12.84 -25.38 8.18
CA LEU A 217 -13.09 -24.64 9.42
C LEU A 217 -12.12 -25.07 10.53
N HIS A 218 -11.95 -26.37 10.75
CA HIS A 218 -11.09 -26.88 11.80
C HIS A 218 -9.60 -26.60 11.55
N GLU A 219 -9.15 -26.61 10.29
CA GLU A 219 -7.78 -26.32 9.90
C GLU A 219 -7.49 -24.81 10.01
N SER A 220 -8.25 -23.96 9.31
CA SER A 220 -8.00 -22.52 9.30
C SER A 220 -7.99 -21.90 10.71
N GLN A 221 -8.95 -22.30 11.56
CA GLN A 221 -9.12 -21.73 12.91
C GLN A 221 -7.98 -22.01 13.87
N ARG A 222 -7.21 -23.10 13.67
CA ARG A 222 -6.07 -23.45 14.54
C ARG A 222 -4.72 -22.95 14.02
N MET A 223 -4.70 -22.37 12.83
CA MET A 223 -3.48 -21.85 12.20
C MET A 223 -3.24 -20.36 12.48
N VAL A 224 -4.11 -19.73 13.27
CA VAL A 224 -4.06 -18.29 13.60
C VAL A 224 -4.19 -18.09 15.11
N ARG A 225 -3.74 -16.93 15.63
CA ARG A 225 -3.86 -16.59 17.05
C ARG A 225 -5.26 -16.04 17.36
N THR A 226 -5.77 -15.12 16.53
CA THR A 226 -7.03 -14.39 16.75
C THR A 226 -8.25 -15.13 16.17
N THR A 227 -8.45 -16.39 16.57
CA THR A 227 -9.43 -17.31 15.95
C THR A 227 -10.87 -16.76 15.89
N ARG A 228 -11.38 -16.15 16.97
CA ARG A 228 -12.76 -15.61 17.00
C ARG A 228 -12.94 -14.46 15.99
N TYR A 229 -11.94 -13.59 15.88
CA TYR A 229 -11.92 -12.48 14.93
C TYR A 229 -11.91 -13.00 13.50
N TRP A 230 -10.99 -13.94 13.18
CA TRP A 230 -10.94 -14.63 11.88
C TRP A 230 -12.29 -15.22 11.47
N MET A 231 -12.97 -15.92 12.39
CA MET A 231 -14.25 -16.56 12.11
C MET A 231 -15.33 -15.54 11.72
N LEU A 232 -15.39 -14.39 12.38
CA LEU A 232 -16.38 -13.35 12.09
C LEU A 232 -16.03 -12.55 10.83
N ASP A 233 -14.75 -12.34 10.54
CA ASP A 233 -14.29 -11.74 9.28
C ASP A 233 -14.65 -12.65 8.08
N GLU A 234 -14.53 -13.97 8.23
CA GLU A 234 -15.00 -14.92 7.20
C GLU A 234 -16.50 -14.83 6.95
N ARG A 235 -17.31 -14.70 8.01
CA ARG A 235 -18.77 -14.51 7.86
C ARG A 235 -19.11 -13.17 7.22
N THR A 236 -18.35 -12.12 7.53
CA THR A 236 -18.45 -10.80 6.90
C THR A 236 -18.27 -10.91 5.38
N ARG A 237 -17.21 -11.58 4.91
CA ARG A 237 -16.95 -11.77 3.48
C ARG A 237 -18.04 -12.58 2.77
N ILE A 238 -18.49 -13.68 3.37
CA ILE A 238 -19.55 -14.52 2.77
C ILE A 238 -20.88 -13.75 2.69
N ALA A 239 -21.22 -12.98 3.72
CA ALA A 239 -22.45 -12.18 3.74
C ALA A 239 -22.50 -11.20 2.57
N GLY A 240 -21.47 -10.36 2.40
CA GLY A 240 -21.45 -9.40 1.29
C GLY A 240 -21.42 -10.05 -0.09
N CYS A 241 -20.70 -11.17 -0.26
CA CYS A 241 -20.71 -11.94 -1.52
C CYS A 241 -22.13 -12.43 -1.87
N HIS A 242 -22.83 -13.04 -0.91
CA HIS A 242 -24.19 -13.56 -1.16
C HIS A 242 -25.23 -12.43 -1.35
N MET A 243 -25.07 -11.28 -0.69
CA MET A 243 -25.89 -10.09 -0.93
C MET A 243 -25.79 -9.62 -2.39
N ILE A 244 -24.56 -9.50 -2.90
CA ILE A 244 -24.30 -9.05 -4.28
C ILE A 244 -24.76 -10.09 -5.30
N ARG A 245 -24.49 -11.39 -5.07
CA ARG A 245 -24.99 -12.46 -5.95
C ARG A 245 -26.50 -12.39 -6.11
N LYS A 246 -27.23 -12.28 -5.00
CA LYS A 246 -28.69 -12.13 -5.00
C LYS A 246 -29.16 -10.88 -5.74
N LEU A 247 -28.51 -9.73 -5.52
CA LEU A 247 -28.85 -8.51 -6.24
C LEU A 247 -28.66 -8.67 -7.76
N VAL A 248 -27.58 -9.32 -8.19
CA VAL A 248 -27.35 -9.57 -9.62
C VAL A 248 -28.45 -10.45 -10.20
N GLU A 249 -28.84 -11.52 -9.51
CA GLU A 249 -29.97 -12.38 -9.90
C GLU A 249 -31.28 -11.59 -10.04
N GLU A 250 -31.58 -10.68 -9.08
CA GLU A 250 -32.76 -9.81 -9.12
C GLU A 250 -32.72 -8.80 -10.27
N VAL A 251 -31.56 -8.18 -10.52
CA VAL A 251 -31.36 -7.24 -11.65
C VAL A 251 -31.52 -7.95 -12.99
N VAL A 252 -30.96 -9.15 -13.14
CA VAL A 252 -31.10 -9.95 -14.36
C VAL A 252 -32.56 -10.38 -14.56
N ALA A 253 -33.29 -10.74 -13.50
CA ALA A 253 -34.70 -11.10 -13.57
C ALA A 253 -35.60 -9.91 -14.01
N GLU A 254 -35.27 -8.69 -13.58
CA GLU A 254 -36.07 -7.49 -13.91
C GLU A 254 -35.72 -6.88 -15.28
N GLU A 255 -34.44 -6.80 -15.62
CA GLU A 255 -33.96 -6.09 -16.82
C GLU A 255 -33.60 -7.02 -17.99
N GLY A 256 -33.49 -8.31 -17.73
CA GLY A 256 -33.09 -9.33 -18.69
C GLY A 256 -31.57 -9.51 -18.80
N ILE A 257 -31.17 -10.76 -19.06
CA ILE A 257 -29.76 -11.16 -19.16
C ILE A 257 -28.99 -10.46 -20.27
N GLU A 258 -29.64 -10.13 -21.40
CA GLU A 258 -28.97 -9.47 -22.53
C GLU A 258 -28.46 -8.07 -22.16
N ALA A 259 -29.24 -7.31 -21.39
CA ALA A 259 -28.84 -5.97 -20.94
C ALA A 259 -27.68 -6.05 -19.92
N TYR A 260 -27.79 -6.96 -18.94
CA TYR A 260 -26.71 -7.19 -17.97
C TYR A 260 -25.42 -7.66 -18.66
N TRP A 261 -25.52 -8.61 -19.60
CA TRP A 261 -24.37 -9.17 -20.31
C TRP A 261 -23.64 -8.10 -21.13
N LYS A 262 -24.36 -7.19 -21.81
CA LYS A 262 -23.73 -6.03 -22.46
C LYS A 262 -23.05 -5.10 -21.46
N PHE A 263 -23.73 -4.73 -20.38
CA PHE A 263 -23.18 -3.87 -19.34
C PHE A 263 -21.86 -4.43 -18.77
N ALA A 264 -21.78 -5.74 -18.57
CA ALA A 264 -20.63 -6.41 -17.96
C ALA A 264 -19.30 -6.26 -18.72
N TYR A 265 -19.33 -5.92 -20.02
CA TYR A 265 -18.13 -5.64 -20.81
C TYR A 265 -18.05 -4.17 -21.24
N GLU A 266 -19.19 -3.52 -21.52
CA GLU A 266 -19.21 -2.08 -21.86
C GLU A 266 -18.74 -1.18 -20.70
N ALA A 267 -19.03 -1.56 -19.46
CA ALA A 267 -18.61 -0.82 -18.27
C ALA A 267 -17.08 -0.72 -18.14
N VAL A 268 -16.35 -1.75 -18.57
CA VAL A 268 -14.88 -1.80 -18.51
C VAL A 268 -14.25 -0.94 -19.60
N GLU A 269 -14.73 -1.04 -20.86
CA GLU A 269 -14.28 -0.14 -21.93
C GLU A 269 -14.62 1.32 -21.64
N HIS A 270 -15.76 1.59 -20.99
CA HIS A 270 -16.09 2.93 -20.48
C HIS A 270 -15.01 3.43 -19.52
N GLY A 271 -14.57 2.62 -18.54
CA GLY A 271 -13.49 2.99 -17.62
C GLY A 271 -12.19 3.36 -18.35
N ARG A 272 -11.79 2.57 -19.36
CA ARG A 272 -10.61 2.85 -20.19
C ARG A 272 -10.73 4.18 -20.93
N LEU A 273 -11.89 4.45 -21.53
CA LEU A 273 -12.18 5.72 -22.21
C LEU A 273 -12.14 6.92 -21.25
N GLY A 274 -12.65 6.76 -20.02
CA GLY A 274 -12.62 7.77 -18.97
C GLY A 274 -11.21 8.20 -18.61
N LEU A 275 -10.31 7.24 -18.33
CA LEU A 275 -8.90 7.52 -18.08
C LEU A 275 -8.25 8.27 -19.26
N GLN A 276 -8.42 7.75 -20.48
CA GLN A 276 -7.82 8.35 -21.67
C GLN A 276 -8.28 9.80 -21.88
N ALA A 277 -9.55 10.10 -21.59
CA ALA A 277 -10.09 11.45 -21.64
C ALA A 277 -9.48 12.35 -20.56
N ARG A 278 -9.39 11.86 -19.32
CA ARG A 278 -8.82 12.59 -18.17
C ARG A 278 -7.33 12.92 -18.35
N ILE A 279 -6.52 11.97 -18.83
CA ILE A 279 -5.10 12.21 -19.16
C ILE A 279 -4.99 13.37 -20.16
N LYS A 280 -5.77 13.33 -21.26
CA LYS A 280 -5.74 14.41 -22.28
C LYS A 280 -6.26 15.75 -21.75
N ALA A 281 -7.19 15.74 -20.80
CA ALA A 281 -7.77 16.95 -20.21
C ALA A 281 -6.85 17.60 -19.17
N MET A 282 -6.18 16.82 -18.33
CA MET A 282 -5.50 17.31 -17.12
C MET A 282 -3.98 17.35 -17.22
N THR A 283 -3.37 16.49 -18.04
CA THR A 283 -1.90 16.31 -18.06
C THR A 283 -1.23 16.95 -19.28
N ILE A 284 0.10 16.79 -19.40
CA ILE A 284 0.91 17.26 -20.52
C ILE A 284 1.72 16.08 -21.09
N PRO A 285 1.68 15.82 -22.42
CA PRO A 285 2.52 14.80 -23.04
C PRO A 285 4.01 15.08 -22.81
N GLY A 286 4.77 14.06 -22.41
CA GLY A 286 6.19 14.20 -22.08
C GLY A 286 6.73 13.04 -21.26
N THR A 287 8.00 13.14 -20.87
CA THR A 287 8.69 12.16 -20.02
C THR A 287 8.98 12.78 -18.65
N TYR A 288 8.55 12.11 -17.59
CA TYR A 288 8.69 12.50 -16.19
C TYR A 288 9.54 11.45 -15.48
N ARG A 289 10.60 11.89 -14.78
CA ARG A 289 11.54 11.01 -14.07
C ARG A 289 11.51 11.31 -12.58
N GLN A 290 11.39 10.27 -11.77
CA GLN A 290 11.29 10.33 -10.32
C GLN A 290 11.78 9.01 -9.70
N VAL A 291 12.02 9.00 -8.38
CA VAL A 291 12.50 7.82 -7.65
C VAL A 291 12.00 7.85 -6.20
N GLY A 292 11.84 6.68 -5.60
CA GLY A 292 11.58 6.48 -4.17
C GLY A 292 12.57 5.49 -3.54
N PHE A 293 12.77 5.62 -2.22
CA PHE A 293 13.66 4.77 -1.42
C PHE A 293 13.04 4.48 -0.05
N VAL A 294 13.42 3.37 0.58
CA VAL A 294 13.17 3.11 2.02
C VAL A 294 14.23 2.17 2.60
N ASP A 295 14.48 2.28 3.90
CA ASP A 295 15.51 1.53 4.61
C ASP A 295 15.07 0.15 5.10
N VAL A 296 16.02 -0.79 5.16
CA VAL A 296 15.89 -2.11 5.81
C VAL A 296 17.11 -2.34 6.71
N PRO A 297 17.06 -1.93 8.00
CA PRO A 297 18.18 -1.98 8.94
C PRO A 297 18.27 -3.35 9.66
N TYR A 298 18.41 -4.44 8.89
CA TYR A 298 18.40 -5.81 9.41
C TYR A 298 19.73 -6.24 10.04
N ALA A 299 20.80 -5.44 9.96
CA ALA A 299 22.04 -5.75 10.66
C ALA A 299 21.90 -5.62 12.19
N HIS A 300 21.01 -4.74 12.66
CA HIS A 300 20.83 -4.43 14.08
C HIS A 300 20.44 -5.65 14.94
N GLU A 301 20.92 -5.73 16.18
CA GLU A 301 20.73 -6.91 17.06
C GLU A 301 19.26 -7.18 17.45
N ASP A 302 18.44 -6.12 17.55
CA ASP A 302 17.00 -6.21 17.81
C ASP A 302 16.16 -6.73 16.62
N VAL A 303 16.82 -7.09 15.50
CA VAL A 303 16.21 -7.84 14.40
C VAL A 303 16.70 -9.29 14.46
N ARG A 304 16.00 -10.13 15.22
CA ARG A 304 16.39 -11.51 15.56
C ARG A 304 15.85 -12.53 14.54
N VAL A 305 16.24 -12.38 13.29
CA VAL A 305 15.85 -13.32 12.22
C VAL A 305 16.59 -14.66 12.35
N PRO A 306 15.96 -15.80 12.00
CA PRO A 306 16.51 -17.14 12.22
C PRO A 306 17.50 -17.58 11.12
N SER A 307 17.92 -16.67 10.24
CA SER A 307 18.79 -16.96 9.10
C SER A 307 19.84 -15.88 8.93
N ASP A 308 21.11 -16.28 9.05
CA ASP A 308 22.28 -15.42 9.01
C ASP A 308 22.45 -14.70 7.66
N PHE A 309 22.08 -15.33 6.55
CA PHE A 309 22.09 -14.72 5.21
C PHE A 309 21.15 -13.51 5.07
N ALA A 310 20.23 -13.29 6.02
CA ALA A 310 19.32 -12.15 6.04
C ALA A 310 19.81 -10.99 6.94
N LYS A 311 20.92 -11.15 7.68
CA LYS A 311 21.46 -10.14 8.60
C LYS A 311 22.36 -9.13 7.89
N LEU A 312 21.75 -8.20 7.15
CA LEU A 312 22.44 -7.11 6.48
C LEU A 312 21.53 -5.89 6.32
N ASP A 313 22.12 -4.70 6.20
CA ASP A 313 21.38 -3.49 5.85
C ASP A 313 21.22 -3.37 4.33
N THR A 314 20.02 -3.07 3.86
CA THR A 314 19.71 -2.81 2.44
C THR A 314 18.82 -1.58 2.28
N ILE A 315 18.71 -1.09 1.04
CA ILE A 315 17.85 0.03 0.68
C ILE A 315 17.02 -0.38 -0.54
N MET A 316 15.70 -0.19 -0.48
CA MET A 316 14.84 -0.34 -1.65
C MET A 316 15.07 0.81 -2.63
N HIS A 317 15.15 0.50 -3.92
CA HIS A 317 15.26 1.48 -5.00
C HIS A 317 14.14 1.26 -6.02
N ALA A 318 13.34 2.31 -6.28
CA ALA A 318 12.25 2.29 -7.26
C ALA A 318 12.26 3.54 -8.17
N PRO A 319 13.17 3.60 -9.17
CA PRO A 319 13.14 4.63 -10.18
C PRO A 319 11.97 4.41 -11.13
N CYS A 320 11.40 5.49 -11.65
CA CYS A 320 10.33 5.43 -12.63
C CYS A 320 10.55 6.44 -13.76
N GLU A 321 10.52 5.95 -15.00
CA GLU A 321 10.35 6.77 -16.20
C GLU A 321 8.88 6.70 -16.64
N MET A 322 8.14 7.77 -16.39
CA MET A 322 6.74 7.92 -16.78
C MET A 322 6.65 8.66 -18.11
N THR A 323 5.98 8.08 -19.10
CA THR A 323 5.77 8.70 -20.42
C THR A 323 4.30 8.88 -20.70
N ILE A 324 3.86 10.13 -20.87
CA ILE A 324 2.49 10.48 -21.29
C ILE A 324 2.51 10.81 -22.79
N ARG A 325 1.67 10.14 -23.57
CA ARG A 325 1.62 10.29 -25.04
C ARG A 325 0.49 11.20 -25.49
N ARG A 326 0.59 11.67 -26.74
CA ARG A 326 -0.38 12.62 -27.34
C ARG A 326 -1.79 12.04 -27.52
N ASP A 327 -1.91 10.71 -27.66
CA ASP A 327 -3.19 10.02 -27.82
C ASP A 327 -3.92 9.77 -26.48
N GLY A 328 -3.30 10.14 -25.35
CA GLY A 328 -3.81 9.91 -24.00
C GLY A 328 -3.45 8.55 -23.42
N THR A 329 -2.63 7.74 -24.10
CA THR A 329 -1.99 6.58 -23.46
C THR A 329 -0.79 7.04 -22.64
N TRP A 330 -0.40 6.22 -21.66
CA TRP A 330 0.77 6.48 -20.83
C TRP A 330 1.43 5.17 -20.41
N ARG A 331 2.70 5.28 -20.03
CA ARG A 331 3.57 4.16 -19.68
C ARG A 331 4.40 4.46 -18.45
N LEU A 332 4.58 3.46 -17.59
CA LEU A 332 5.44 3.52 -16.41
C LEU A 332 6.48 2.40 -16.48
N ASP A 333 7.76 2.76 -16.59
CA ASP A 333 8.88 1.82 -16.65
C ASP A 333 9.75 1.95 -15.39
N PHE A 334 9.99 0.82 -14.73
CA PHE A 334 10.72 0.72 -13.46
C PHE A 334 12.12 0.08 -13.60
N GLU A 335 12.69 0.11 -14.82
CA GLU A 335 14.10 -0.21 -15.07
C GLU A 335 15.05 0.43 -14.05
N GLY A 336 15.92 -0.39 -13.44
CA GLY A 336 16.89 0.04 -12.43
C GLY A 336 16.43 -0.18 -10.99
N SER A 337 15.24 -0.73 -10.77
CA SER A 337 14.77 -1.10 -9.42
C SER A 337 15.63 -2.18 -8.77
N SER A 338 15.67 -2.20 -7.44
CA SER A 338 16.44 -3.20 -6.67
C SER A 338 15.80 -4.60 -6.74
N ARG A 339 16.59 -5.63 -6.39
CA ARG A 339 16.14 -7.03 -6.29
C ARG A 339 15.20 -7.23 -5.09
N TRP A 340 14.41 -8.30 -5.12
CA TRP A 340 13.80 -8.88 -3.92
C TRP A 340 14.84 -9.21 -2.83
N GLY A 341 14.41 -9.38 -1.58
CA GLY A 341 15.29 -9.62 -0.43
C GLY A 341 14.71 -10.55 0.64
N TRP A 342 15.56 -10.94 1.58
CA TRP A 342 15.25 -11.86 2.69
C TRP A 342 14.57 -11.16 3.86
N HIS A 343 13.37 -10.67 3.60
CA HIS A 343 12.54 -9.88 4.51
C HIS A 343 11.06 -9.95 4.06
N THR A 344 10.15 -9.39 4.84
CA THR A 344 8.70 -9.45 4.57
C THR A 344 8.16 -8.36 3.63
N TYR A 345 9.05 -7.58 3.00
CA TYR A 345 8.71 -6.37 2.22
C TYR A 345 8.62 -6.57 0.69
N ASN A 346 8.78 -7.80 0.19
CA ASN A 346 8.68 -8.07 -1.24
C ASN A 346 7.23 -7.87 -1.72
N ALA A 347 7.02 -7.71 -3.02
CA ALA A 347 5.68 -7.56 -3.59
C ALA A 347 5.50 -8.44 -4.85
N HIS A 348 4.46 -8.18 -5.63
CA HIS A 348 4.16 -8.89 -6.87
C HIS A 348 3.67 -7.90 -7.94
N GLN A 349 3.83 -8.25 -9.23
CA GLN A 349 3.46 -7.35 -10.34
C GLN A 349 2.02 -6.83 -10.20
N VAL A 350 1.10 -7.71 -9.79
CA VAL A 350 -0.33 -7.40 -9.59
C VAL A 350 -0.53 -6.40 -8.46
N SER A 351 0.01 -6.64 -7.26
CA SER A 351 -0.17 -5.72 -6.13
C SER A 351 0.50 -4.38 -6.39
N PHE A 352 1.66 -4.39 -7.06
CA PHE A 352 2.36 -3.17 -7.46
C PHE A 352 1.55 -2.31 -8.45
N THR A 353 1.06 -2.88 -9.55
CA THR A 353 0.27 -2.14 -10.54
C THR A 353 -1.12 -1.77 -10.04
N SER A 354 -1.74 -2.62 -9.23
CA SER A 354 -3.05 -2.35 -8.64
C SER A 354 -2.99 -1.16 -7.69
N GLY A 355 -1.91 -0.99 -6.91
CA GLY A 355 -1.76 0.22 -6.09
C GLY A 355 -1.49 1.50 -6.91
N ILE A 356 -0.87 1.41 -8.09
CA ILE A 356 -0.81 2.54 -9.02
C ILE A 356 -2.22 2.87 -9.52
N TRP A 357 -3.04 1.86 -9.80
CA TRP A 357 -4.46 2.06 -10.12
C TRP A 357 -5.22 2.71 -8.97
N VAL A 358 -4.98 2.35 -7.71
CA VAL A 358 -5.53 3.02 -6.53
C VAL A 358 -5.13 4.50 -6.49
N MET A 359 -3.86 4.82 -6.75
CA MET A 359 -3.43 6.22 -6.86
C MET A 359 -4.24 6.97 -7.95
N MET A 360 -4.49 6.35 -9.10
CA MET A 360 -5.26 6.97 -10.18
C MET A 360 -6.69 7.29 -9.75
N THR A 361 -7.34 6.45 -8.94
CA THR A 361 -8.71 6.72 -8.46
C THR A 361 -8.80 7.95 -7.55
N GLN A 362 -7.68 8.33 -6.93
CA GLN A 362 -7.60 9.47 -6.00
C GLN A 362 -7.24 10.80 -6.70
N THR A 363 -6.91 10.79 -7.99
CA THR A 363 -6.53 12.02 -8.72
C THR A 363 -7.04 12.06 -10.15
N LEU A 364 -6.73 11.06 -10.98
CA LEU A 364 -7.06 11.11 -12.41
C LEU A 364 -8.52 10.76 -12.69
N ILE A 365 -9.09 9.76 -11.99
CA ILE A 365 -10.39 9.18 -12.35
C ILE A 365 -11.46 9.12 -11.23
N PRO A 366 -11.46 9.97 -10.17
CA PRO A 366 -12.39 9.83 -9.04
C PRO A 366 -13.89 9.92 -9.40
N SER A 367 -14.21 10.51 -10.55
CA SER A 367 -15.60 10.69 -11.04
C SER A 367 -15.93 9.86 -12.29
N GLU A 368 -15.01 9.02 -12.73
CA GLU A 368 -15.22 8.11 -13.86
C GLU A 368 -15.73 6.74 -13.37
N MET A 369 -15.77 5.74 -14.26
CA MET A 369 -15.98 4.35 -13.84
C MET A 369 -14.73 3.85 -13.08
N ILE A 370 -14.91 3.48 -11.80
CA ILE A 370 -13.86 2.90 -10.97
C ILE A 370 -13.85 1.37 -11.16
N ASN A 371 -13.07 0.91 -12.14
CA ASN A 371 -12.91 -0.51 -12.47
C ASN A 371 -11.61 -0.77 -13.28
N ASP A 372 -11.42 -2.01 -13.74
CA ASP A 372 -10.21 -2.49 -14.44
C ASP A 372 -9.96 -1.78 -15.78
N GLY A 373 -10.92 -1.03 -16.32
CA GLY A 373 -10.76 -0.31 -17.58
C GLY A 373 -9.54 0.61 -17.60
N ALA A 374 -9.26 1.28 -16.48
CA ALA A 374 -8.10 2.15 -16.35
C ALA A 374 -6.75 1.38 -16.37
N ALA A 375 -6.73 0.13 -15.91
CA ALA A 375 -5.55 -0.73 -16.02
C ALA A 375 -5.26 -1.07 -17.49
N TYR A 376 -6.29 -1.42 -18.28
CA TYR A 376 -6.16 -1.63 -19.74
C TYR A 376 -5.74 -0.36 -20.51
N GLY A 377 -5.87 0.83 -19.91
CA GLY A 377 -5.41 2.10 -20.46
C GLY A 377 -3.97 2.47 -20.08
N THR A 378 -3.26 1.60 -19.35
CA THR A 378 -1.94 1.87 -18.78
C THR A 378 -0.95 0.78 -19.13
N GLU A 379 0.24 1.18 -19.62
CA GLU A 379 1.34 0.25 -19.85
C GLU A 379 2.31 0.24 -18.66
N PHE A 380 2.67 -0.95 -18.20
CA PHE A 380 3.65 -1.14 -17.12
C PHE A 380 4.81 -1.98 -17.61
N ARG A 381 6.04 -1.58 -17.24
CA ARG A 381 7.23 -2.43 -17.38
C ARG A 381 7.93 -2.59 -16.05
N LEU A 382 7.97 -3.83 -15.57
CA LEU A 382 8.55 -4.23 -14.28
C LEU A 382 9.58 -5.36 -14.52
N PRO A 383 10.89 -5.06 -14.59
CA PRO A 383 11.89 -6.07 -14.90
C PRO A 383 11.81 -7.31 -14.00
N LYS A 384 11.78 -8.50 -14.58
CA LYS A 384 11.71 -9.77 -13.82
C LYS A 384 12.90 -9.91 -12.86
N GLY A 385 12.64 -10.32 -11.61
CA GLY A 385 13.63 -10.44 -10.53
C GLY A 385 13.77 -9.20 -9.65
N THR A 386 13.15 -8.08 -10.00
CA THR A 386 13.04 -6.91 -9.11
C THR A 386 12.10 -7.18 -7.94
N TRP A 387 12.16 -6.37 -6.87
CA TRP A 387 11.33 -6.57 -5.68
C TRP A 387 9.82 -6.47 -5.95
N MET A 388 9.42 -5.72 -7.00
CA MET A 388 8.01 -5.60 -7.42
C MET A 388 7.58 -6.67 -8.43
N ASN A 389 8.51 -7.41 -9.04
CA ASN A 389 8.21 -8.58 -9.88
C ASN A 389 9.25 -9.70 -9.61
N PRO A 390 9.22 -10.34 -8.42
CA PRO A 390 10.22 -11.32 -8.03
C PRO A 390 10.21 -12.55 -8.95
N ASP A 391 11.34 -13.25 -9.00
CA ASP A 391 11.57 -14.47 -9.77
C ASP A 391 11.87 -15.68 -8.87
N ASP A 392 11.54 -15.59 -7.57
CA ASP A 392 11.77 -16.65 -6.60
C ASP A 392 10.52 -16.92 -5.75
N ARG A 393 10.07 -18.18 -5.72
CA ARG A 393 8.88 -18.62 -4.98
C ARG A 393 9.02 -18.57 -3.44
N ARG A 394 10.21 -18.28 -2.90
CA ARG A 394 10.50 -18.30 -1.44
C ARG A 394 10.31 -16.96 -0.75
N VAL A 395 10.11 -15.87 -1.49
CA VAL A 395 9.98 -14.52 -0.90
C VAL A 395 8.82 -14.43 0.12
N ALA A 396 8.98 -13.56 1.11
CA ALA A 396 7.97 -13.23 2.12
C ALA A 396 7.30 -11.88 1.83
N PHE A 397 6.06 -11.71 2.30
CA PHE A 397 5.13 -10.66 1.92
C PHE A 397 4.37 -10.01 3.08
N SER A 398 4.48 -10.49 4.34
CA SER A 398 3.63 -9.97 5.45
C SER A 398 3.58 -8.43 5.56
N TYR A 399 4.62 -7.70 5.16
CA TYR A 399 4.57 -6.24 5.09
C TYR A 399 5.06 -5.68 3.75
N SER A 400 4.51 -6.21 2.63
CA SER A 400 4.70 -5.69 1.27
C SER A 400 4.58 -4.16 1.17
N TRP A 401 3.70 -3.57 1.97
CA TRP A 401 3.44 -2.13 2.02
C TRP A 401 4.70 -1.28 2.23
N HIS A 402 5.71 -1.77 2.98
CA HIS A 402 6.94 -1.01 3.25
C HIS A 402 7.58 -0.49 1.95
N PHE A 403 7.69 -1.37 0.95
CA PHE A 403 8.27 -1.02 -0.34
C PHE A 403 7.23 -0.41 -1.28
N LEU A 404 6.01 -0.95 -1.31
CA LEU A 404 4.93 -0.48 -2.19
C LEU A 404 4.63 1.02 -1.99
N VAL A 405 4.29 1.46 -0.77
CA VAL A 405 3.89 2.85 -0.50
C VAL A 405 5.04 3.84 -0.71
N SER A 406 6.27 3.36 -0.52
CA SER A 406 7.51 4.10 -0.69
C SER A 406 7.89 4.29 -2.17
N ALA A 407 7.41 3.43 -3.06
CA ALA A 407 7.57 3.57 -4.50
C ALA A 407 6.48 4.48 -5.11
N TRP A 408 5.21 4.26 -4.74
CA TRP A 408 4.08 4.97 -5.36
C TRP A 408 4.06 6.47 -5.08
N THR A 409 4.57 6.90 -3.91
CA THR A 409 4.64 8.34 -3.55
C THR A 409 5.36 9.20 -4.60
N ALA A 410 6.32 8.62 -5.33
CA ALA A 410 7.03 9.32 -6.38
C ALA A 410 6.16 9.66 -7.61
N LEU A 411 5.17 8.83 -7.92
CA LEU A 411 4.33 8.96 -9.11
C LEU A 411 3.41 10.19 -9.02
N TRP A 412 2.94 10.52 -7.81
CA TRP A 412 2.24 11.77 -7.52
C TRP A 412 3.03 13.00 -7.96
N ARG A 413 4.34 13.04 -7.70
CA ARG A 413 5.21 14.15 -8.11
C ARG A 413 5.32 14.26 -9.63
N GLY A 414 5.33 13.13 -10.33
CA GLY A 414 5.33 13.07 -11.80
C GLY A 414 4.05 13.70 -12.39
N LEU A 415 2.88 13.20 -11.97
CA LEU A 415 1.58 13.73 -12.40
C LEU A 415 1.39 15.20 -12.00
N SER A 416 1.77 15.58 -10.78
CA SER A 416 1.65 16.94 -10.26
C SER A 416 2.44 17.97 -11.06
N ARG A 417 3.60 17.61 -11.64
CA ARG A 417 4.30 18.51 -12.57
C ARG A 417 3.48 18.80 -13.82
N SER A 418 2.72 17.81 -14.30
CA SER A 418 1.83 17.98 -15.45
C SER A 418 0.62 18.87 -15.11
N TYR A 419 0.01 18.67 -13.94
CA TYR A 419 -1.10 19.49 -13.45
C TYR A 419 -0.67 20.93 -13.23
N PHE A 420 0.44 21.13 -12.52
CA PHE A 420 1.01 22.46 -12.25
C PHE A 420 1.33 23.19 -13.55
N GLY A 421 1.99 22.52 -14.51
CA GLY A 421 2.34 23.12 -15.80
C GLY A 421 1.13 23.53 -16.64
N ARG A 422 -0.03 22.91 -16.41
CA ARG A 422 -1.29 23.20 -17.13
C ARG A 422 -2.21 24.17 -16.38
N GLY A 423 -1.96 24.40 -15.09
CA GLY A 423 -2.72 25.32 -14.24
C GLY A 423 -3.82 24.66 -13.39
N TYR A 424 -3.93 23.32 -13.38
CA TYR A 424 -4.82 22.57 -12.47
C TYR A 424 -4.14 22.44 -11.09
N LEU A 425 -3.94 23.57 -10.42
CA LEU A 425 -3.18 23.65 -9.17
C LEU A 425 -3.87 22.92 -8.00
N GLU A 426 -5.19 22.85 -8.04
CA GLU A 426 -6.05 22.15 -7.09
C GLU A 426 -5.81 20.64 -7.06
N GLU A 427 -5.31 20.07 -8.16
CA GLU A 427 -5.01 18.63 -8.29
C GLU A 427 -3.58 18.27 -7.91
N VAL A 428 -2.71 19.28 -7.72
CA VAL A 428 -1.32 19.05 -7.32
C VAL A 428 -1.31 18.46 -5.91
N ASN A 429 -0.59 17.36 -5.75
CA ASN A 429 -0.29 16.74 -4.46
C ASN A 429 1.18 16.27 -4.44
N ALA A 430 1.91 16.61 -3.37
CA ALA A 430 3.33 16.28 -3.25
C ALA A 430 3.63 14.77 -3.05
N GLY A 431 2.64 13.96 -2.67
CA GLY A 431 2.76 12.51 -2.48
C GLY A 431 2.11 12.01 -1.19
N ASN A 432 1.92 10.70 -1.09
CA ASN A 432 1.47 10.05 0.15
C ASN A 432 2.61 9.91 1.17
N ALA A 433 2.25 9.88 2.46
CA ALA A 433 3.14 9.47 3.54
C ALA A 433 3.52 7.98 3.45
N ASN A 434 4.58 7.60 4.17
CA ASN A 434 4.80 6.20 4.53
C ASN A 434 3.75 5.79 5.59
N THR A 435 2.98 4.74 5.33
CA THR A 435 1.88 4.29 6.20
C THR A 435 2.43 3.38 7.31
N SER A 436 2.96 4.00 8.37
CA SER A 436 3.57 3.36 9.54
C SER A 436 3.60 4.35 10.72
N ASN A 437 3.89 3.98 11.97
CA ASN A 437 4.27 2.68 12.54
C ASN A 437 3.08 1.71 12.62
N TRP A 438 3.38 0.42 12.50
CA TRP A 438 2.42 -0.64 12.84
C TRP A 438 2.74 -1.18 14.24
N LEU A 439 1.97 -0.74 15.25
CA LEU A 439 2.03 -1.32 16.60
C LEU A 439 1.53 -2.77 16.54
N GLN A 440 2.40 -3.70 16.93
CA GLN A 440 2.15 -5.13 16.84
C GLN A 440 2.68 -5.87 18.06
N GLY A 441 2.12 -7.04 18.34
CA GLY A 441 2.44 -7.84 19.51
C GLY A 441 1.49 -9.02 19.71
N GLY A 442 1.81 -9.90 20.66
CA GLY A 442 0.97 -11.03 21.00
C GLY A 442 1.32 -11.68 22.33
N GLY A 443 0.47 -12.62 22.74
CA GLY A 443 0.53 -13.25 24.06
C GLY A 443 -0.88 -13.56 24.58
N PHE A 444 -1.10 -13.43 25.88
CA PHE A 444 -2.43 -13.50 26.48
C PHE A 444 -3.00 -12.10 26.73
N ASN A 445 -4.24 -11.87 26.27
CA ASN A 445 -4.94 -10.59 26.42
C ASN A 445 -5.71 -10.48 27.76
N GLN A 446 -6.49 -9.41 27.91
CA GLN A 446 -7.33 -9.12 29.07
C GLN A 446 -8.47 -10.13 29.30
N TYR A 447 -8.75 -10.99 28.32
CA TYR A 447 -9.74 -12.06 28.38
C TYR A 447 -9.12 -13.45 28.63
N ASP A 448 -7.82 -13.49 28.92
CA ASP A 448 -7.03 -14.71 29.13
C ASP A 448 -7.07 -15.68 27.94
N GLU A 449 -7.12 -15.13 26.71
CA GLU A 449 -7.06 -15.86 25.45
C GLU A 449 -5.74 -15.59 24.71
N ILE A 450 -5.29 -16.56 23.91
CA ILE A 450 -4.21 -16.34 22.94
C ILE A 450 -4.65 -15.23 21.98
N HIS A 451 -3.78 -14.24 21.78
CA HIS A 451 -4.13 -13.04 21.03
C HIS A 451 -2.93 -12.42 20.30
N ALA A 452 -3.23 -11.57 19.31
CA ALA A 452 -2.29 -10.68 18.65
C ALA A 452 -2.96 -9.33 18.39
N VAL A 453 -2.15 -8.28 18.23
CA VAL A 453 -2.61 -6.92 17.93
C VAL A 453 -1.93 -6.38 16.68
N ASN A 454 -2.64 -5.51 15.95
CA ASN A 454 -2.12 -4.78 14.80
C ASN A 454 -2.91 -3.47 14.67
N SER A 455 -2.44 -2.41 15.30
CA SER A 455 -3.18 -1.14 15.33
C SER A 455 -3.26 -0.51 13.94
N PHE A 456 -4.46 -0.10 13.55
CA PHE A 456 -4.72 0.66 12.32
C PHE A 456 -4.69 2.17 12.52
N GLU A 457 -4.14 2.68 13.62
CA GLU A 457 -3.90 4.12 13.79
C GLU A 457 -3.17 4.75 12.58
N CYS A 458 -2.29 3.99 11.91
CA CYS A 458 -1.62 4.42 10.67
C CYS A 458 -2.47 4.33 9.39
N ALA A 459 -3.78 4.16 9.48
CA ALA A 459 -4.73 4.53 8.42
C ALA A 459 -4.91 6.06 8.34
N ALA A 460 -4.56 6.79 9.41
CA ALA A 460 -4.69 8.23 9.54
C ALA A 460 -3.31 8.94 9.58
N ASN A 461 -2.57 8.93 8.48
CA ASN A 461 -1.28 9.66 8.35
C ASN A 461 -1.49 11.07 7.80
N GLY A 462 -0.43 11.89 7.80
CA GLY A 462 -0.43 13.18 7.10
C GLY A 462 -0.47 13.03 5.57
N THR A 463 -1.20 13.89 4.87
CA THR A 463 -1.22 13.90 3.39
C THR A 463 -0.24 14.93 2.81
N GLY A 464 0.18 14.74 1.55
CA GLY A 464 1.04 15.69 0.86
C GLY A 464 0.36 17.05 0.63
N ALA A 465 1.13 18.13 0.78
CA ALA A 465 0.66 19.48 0.49
C ALA A 465 0.29 19.66 -0.99
N THR A 466 -0.65 20.57 -1.25
CA THR A 466 -1.04 20.92 -2.62
C THR A 466 -0.32 22.19 -3.08
N ALA A 467 -0.54 22.60 -4.34
CA ALA A 467 -0.04 23.90 -4.81
C ALA A 467 -0.86 25.10 -4.30
N VAL A 468 -1.90 24.86 -3.49
CA VAL A 468 -2.89 25.87 -3.08
C VAL A 468 -3.03 25.96 -1.55
N GLN A 469 -2.84 24.86 -0.82
CA GLN A 469 -3.04 24.78 0.63
C GLN A 469 -2.19 23.68 1.27
N ASP A 470 -2.11 23.71 2.61
CA ASP A 470 -1.45 22.70 3.42
C ASP A 470 -2.08 21.30 3.23
N GLY A 471 -1.29 20.27 3.49
CA GLY A 471 -1.78 18.89 3.57
C GLY A 471 -2.62 18.67 4.84
N LEU A 472 -3.46 17.64 4.81
CA LEU A 472 -4.32 17.27 5.94
C LEU A 472 -3.54 16.46 6.96
N SER A 473 -3.60 16.86 8.23
CA SER A 473 -2.93 16.11 9.31
C SER A 473 -3.78 14.91 9.72
N HIS A 474 -3.14 13.80 10.08
CA HIS A 474 -3.74 12.57 10.60
C HIS A 474 -5.07 12.16 9.91
N ALA A 475 -5.01 11.93 8.60
CA ALA A 475 -6.19 11.91 7.74
C ALA A 475 -6.33 10.68 6.85
N ALA A 476 -5.25 10.13 6.29
CA ALA A 476 -5.38 9.11 5.24
C ALA A 476 -4.17 8.18 5.07
N ALA A 477 -4.38 7.13 4.27
CA ALA A 477 -3.36 6.24 3.74
C ALA A 477 -3.53 6.09 2.21
N ILE A 478 -2.43 5.76 1.50
CA ILE A 478 -2.51 5.58 0.03
C ILE A 478 -3.43 4.42 -0.38
N TRP A 479 -3.51 3.38 0.46
CA TRP A 479 -4.29 2.18 0.20
C TRP A 479 -5.78 2.34 0.53
N ASN A 480 -6.15 3.32 1.37
CA ASN A 480 -7.52 3.76 1.66
C ASN A 480 -7.54 5.26 1.99
N PRO A 481 -8.10 6.13 1.13
CA PRO A 481 -8.15 7.56 1.37
C PRO A 481 -9.22 7.98 2.41
N GLU A 482 -10.15 7.09 2.77
CA GLU A 482 -11.15 7.29 3.82
C GLU A 482 -10.56 6.92 5.19
N GLY A 483 -9.47 7.59 5.58
CA GLY A 483 -8.72 7.24 6.79
C GLY A 483 -9.51 7.46 8.07
N ASP A 484 -9.42 6.49 8.99
CA ASP A 484 -9.96 6.54 10.34
C ASP A 484 -8.88 6.06 11.32
N MET A 485 -8.75 6.73 12.47
CA MET A 485 -7.78 6.33 13.50
C MET A 485 -8.38 5.41 14.57
N GLY A 486 -9.70 5.22 14.55
CA GLY A 486 -10.45 4.46 15.55
C GLY A 486 -10.57 5.17 16.89
N ASP A 487 -11.58 4.80 17.67
CA ASP A 487 -11.74 5.32 19.03
C ASP A 487 -10.76 4.63 19.98
N MET A 488 -10.17 5.40 20.91
CA MET A 488 -9.29 4.84 21.94
C MET A 488 -9.99 3.73 22.72
N GLU A 489 -11.24 3.97 23.14
CA GLU A 489 -12.03 3.01 23.91
C GLU A 489 -12.30 1.71 23.13
N ILE A 490 -12.42 1.76 21.80
CA ILE A 490 -12.62 0.57 20.97
C ILE A 490 -11.31 -0.21 20.83
N TRP A 491 -10.19 0.47 20.64
CA TRP A 491 -8.87 -0.17 20.65
C TRP A 491 -8.57 -0.86 21.99
N GLU A 492 -8.93 -0.27 23.12
CA GLU A 492 -8.75 -0.88 24.46
C GLU A 492 -9.58 -2.16 24.67
N LEU A 493 -10.63 -2.40 23.86
CA LEU A 493 -11.34 -3.69 23.86
C LEU A 493 -10.55 -4.79 23.12
N ALA A 494 -9.79 -4.41 22.10
CA ALA A 494 -9.09 -5.33 21.21
C ALA A 494 -7.61 -5.51 21.56
N GLU A 495 -7.06 -4.70 22.47
CA GLU A 495 -5.64 -4.68 22.83
C GLU A 495 -5.49 -4.65 24.36
N PRO A 496 -4.59 -5.45 24.97
CA PRO A 496 -4.31 -5.37 26.41
C PRO A 496 -3.36 -4.20 26.72
N LEU A 497 -3.74 -3.01 26.26
CA LEU A 497 -3.00 -1.76 26.30
C LEU A 497 -3.96 -0.64 26.70
N VAL A 498 -3.48 0.35 27.44
CA VAL A 498 -4.26 1.57 27.75
C VAL A 498 -3.55 2.82 27.21
N TYR A 499 -4.33 3.83 26.84
CA TYR A 499 -3.80 5.09 26.31
C TYR A 499 -3.39 6.07 27.42
N LEU A 500 -2.13 6.52 27.40
CA LEU A 500 -1.62 7.62 28.24
C LEU A 500 -1.51 8.95 27.48
N GLY A 501 -1.69 8.91 26.16
CA GLY A 501 -1.69 10.10 25.33
C GLY A 501 -2.11 9.81 23.89
N ARG A 502 -2.70 10.81 23.25
CA ARG A 502 -2.96 10.87 21.81
C ARG A 502 -2.83 12.33 21.36
N GLN A 503 -1.84 12.63 20.54
CA GLN A 503 -1.43 14.01 20.26
C GLN A 503 -1.03 14.19 18.78
N ILE A 504 -1.31 15.35 18.20
CA ILE A 504 -0.72 15.74 16.91
C ILE A 504 0.81 15.71 17.03
N LYS A 505 1.50 15.15 16.03
CA LYS A 505 2.96 15.06 16.07
C LYS A 505 3.60 16.32 15.53
N ALA A 506 4.08 17.17 16.42
CA ALA A 506 4.78 18.41 16.08
C ALA A 506 5.98 18.15 15.14
N SER A 507 6.13 19.00 14.13
CA SER A 507 7.21 19.00 13.13
C SER A 507 7.35 17.71 12.32
N SER A 508 6.30 16.89 12.22
CA SER A 508 6.32 15.67 11.40
C SER A 508 5.96 15.91 9.93
N GLY A 509 5.12 16.92 9.64
CA GLY A 509 4.74 17.29 8.27
C GLY A 509 5.88 17.97 7.52
N GLY A 510 6.07 17.63 6.25
CA GLY A 510 7.14 18.17 5.42
C GLY A 510 7.04 19.68 5.25
N SER A 511 8.13 20.38 5.52
CA SER A 511 8.17 21.86 5.45
C SER A 511 8.04 22.36 4.02
N GLY A 512 7.31 23.45 3.81
CA GLY A 512 7.13 24.07 2.50
C GLY A 512 6.44 25.43 2.58
N LYS A 513 6.26 26.08 1.43
CA LYS A 513 5.29 27.19 1.29
C LYS A 513 3.93 26.76 1.86
N TYR A 514 3.49 25.58 1.41
CA TYR A 514 2.43 24.81 2.05
C TYR A 514 3.04 23.59 2.73
N ARG A 515 2.71 23.41 4.01
CA ARG A 515 3.23 22.34 4.86
C ARG A 515 2.49 21.05 4.56
N GLY A 516 3.17 19.92 4.52
CA GLY A 516 2.51 18.62 4.49
C GLY A 516 1.74 18.37 5.79
N GLY A 517 0.73 17.51 5.75
CA GLY A 517 -0.01 17.14 6.96
C GLY A 517 0.90 16.54 8.02
N CYS A 518 0.72 16.90 9.30
CA CYS A 518 1.40 16.21 10.39
C CYS A 518 0.78 14.82 10.59
N GLY A 519 1.58 13.88 11.07
CA GLY A 519 1.03 12.67 11.67
C GLY A 519 0.51 12.95 13.08
N PHE A 520 0.31 11.88 13.84
CA PHE A 520 -0.02 11.92 15.26
C PHE A 520 0.74 10.83 16.00
N GLU A 521 0.64 10.81 17.32
CA GLU A 521 1.27 9.81 18.17
C GLU A 521 0.36 9.39 19.31
N SER A 522 0.48 8.13 19.73
CA SER A 522 -0.16 7.60 20.94
C SER A 522 0.87 6.95 21.86
N LEU A 523 0.80 7.26 23.16
CA LEU A 523 1.62 6.60 24.18
C LEU A 523 0.78 5.50 24.81
N ARG A 524 1.26 4.26 24.71
CA ARG A 524 0.59 3.07 25.25
C ARG A 524 1.32 2.57 26.49
N MET A 525 0.55 2.18 27.50
CA MET A 525 1.05 1.40 28.63
C MET A 525 0.46 -0.01 28.55
N VAL A 526 1.31 -1.02 28.70
CA VAL A 526 0.86 -2.42 28.75
C VAL A 526 0.04 -2.64 30.02
N TRP A 527 -1.12 -3.27 29.88
CA TRP A 527 -2.05 -3.43 31.00
C TRP A 527 -2.92 -4.69 30.86
N ASN A 528 -2.94 -5.50 31.92
CA ASN A 528 -3.71 -6.75 31.97
C ASN A 528 -3.30 -7.77 30.90
N ALA A 529 -2.05 -7.69 30.44
CA ALA A 529 -1.43 -8.63 29.52
C ALA A 529 -0.66 -9.71 30.30
N LYS A 530 -0.54 -10.92 29.75
CA LYS A 530 0.30 -11.99 30.32
C LYS A 530 1.12 -12.62 29.21
N ASP A 531 2.37 -12.97 29.51
CA ASP A 531 3.32 -13.53 28.54
C ASP A 531 3.36 -12.74 27.21
N TRP A 532 3.49 -11.41 27.32
CA TRP A 532 3.26 -10.46 26.23
C TRP A 532 4.54 -10.04 25.50
N THR A 533 4.47 -9.92 24.18
CA THR A 533 5.54 -9.36 23.33
C THR A 533 5.03 -8.23 22.44
N MET A 534 5.91 -7.30 22.06
CA MET A 534 5.62 -6.23 21.09
C MET A 534 6.82 -5.95 20.18
N PHE A 535 6.58 -5.31 19.02
CA PHE A 535 7.63 -4.86 18.09
C PHE A 535 7.23 -3.62 17.28
N PHE A 536 8.20 -3.03 16.58
CA PHE A 536 8.04 -1.84 15.73
C PHE A 536 8.21 -2.22 14.27
N MET A 537 7.43 -1.59 13.38
CA MET A 537 7.56 -1.75 11.95
C MET A 537 7.18 -0.45 11.22
N GLY A 538 8.19 0.19 10.63
CA GLY A 538 8.05 1.36 9.76
C GLY A 538 9.39 1.86 9.22
N ASN A 539 9.37 2.93 8.44
CA ASN A 539 10.61 3.57 7.97
C ASN A 539 11.38 4.26 9.12
N GLY A 540 12.70 4.11 9.14
CA GLY A 540 13.56 4.63 10.21
C GLY A 540 14.55 5.67 9.69
N HIS A 541 15.56 5.21 8.96
CA HIS A 541 16.63 6.07 8.45
C HIS A 541 16.21 6.94 7.26
N ILE A 542 15.20 6.53 6.49
CA ILE A 542 14.83 7.18 5.23
C ILE A 542 13.36 7.63 5.27
N SER A 543 13.08 8.89 4.91
CA SER A 543 11.73 9.31 4.51
C SER A 543 11.51 8.96 3.04
N SER A 544 10.47 8.18 2.74
CA SER A 544 10.24 7.70 1.37
C SER A 544 9.55 8.74 0.48
N ASP A 545 8.71 9.58 1.05
CA ASP A 545 8.10 10.74 0.41
C ASP A 545 9.11 11.89 0.24
N TRP A 546 8.98 12.64 -0.85
CA TRP A 546 9.80 13.84 -1.09
C TRP A 546 8.87 15.03 -1.29
N GLY A 547 9.29 16.19 -0.80
CA GLY A 547 8.60 17.44 -1.11
C GLY A 547 8.62 17.77 -2.61
N LEU A 548 7.71 18.65 -3.02
CA LEU A 548 7.55 19.07 -4.41
C LEU A 548 7.92 20.55 -4.60
N MET A 549 8.63 20.85 -5.69
CA MET A 549 8.93 22.21 -6.15
C MET A 549 9.57 23.15 -5.08
N GLY A 550 10.42 22.60 -4.22
CA GLY A 550 11.12 23.34 -3.16
C GLY A 550 10.70 22.95 -1.74
N GLY A 551 9.64 22.16 -1.60
CA GLY A 551 9.25 21.57 -0.32
C GLY A 551 10.18 20.44 0.12
N TYR A 552 10.07 20.06 1.39
CA TYR A 552 10.87 19.01 2.04
C TYR A 552 10.04 17.73 2.29
N PRO A 553 10.71 16.56 2.41
CA PRO A 553 10.10 15.34 2.95
C PRO A 553 9.45 15.55 4.32
N ALA A 554 8.54 14.67 4.70
CA ALA A 554 8.13 14.48 6.09
C ALA A 554 9.29 13.97 6.97
N ALA A 555 9.10 14.04 8.29
CA ALA A 555 10.04 13.44 9.24
C ALA A 555 10.06 11.90 9.12
N SER A 556 11.25 11.31 9.30
CA SER A 556 11.46 9.86 9.34
C SER A 556 11.09 9.25 10.71
N GLY A 557 10.85 7.95 10.79
CA GLY A 557 10.49 7.28 12.05
C GLY A 557 11.64 7.11 13.06
N TYR A 558 11.28 6.85 14.31
CA TYR A 558 12.19 6.51 15.41
C TYR A 558 11.44 5.62 16.42
N ARG A 559 12.17 5.01 17.35
CA ARG A 559 11.64 4.11 18.38
C ARG A 559 11.71 4.77 19.76
N PHE A 560 10.65 4.62 20.54
CA PHE A 560 10.66 4.81 21.99
C PHE A 560 9.92 3.64 22.65
N ALA A 561 10.62 2.94 23.54
CA ALA A 561 10.06 1.95 24.45
C ALA A 561 10.75 2.04 25.82
N ALA A 562 10.04 1.79 26.90
CA ALA A 562 10.59 1.79 28.25
C ALA A 562 10.16 0.53 29.02
N HIS A 563 11.13 -0.25 29.49
CA HIS A 563 10.92 -1.45 30.29
C HIS A 563 11.26 -1.22 31.76
N LYS A 564 10.65 -2.01 32.66
CA LYS A 564 10.92 -1.94 34.11
C LYS A 564 10.70 -0.53 34.66
N THR A 565 9.60 0.09 34.25
CA THR A 565 9.33 1.53 34.41
C THR A 565 9.10 1.99 35.85
N ASN A 566 8.81 1.05 36.76
CA ASN A 566 8.39 1.36 38.13
C ASN A 566 7.09 2.20 38.20
N LEU A 567 6.30 2.26 37.11
CA LEU A 567 5.13 3.13 37.02
C LEU A 567 4.04 2.80 38.03
N LYS A 568 3.92 1.54 38.47
CA LYS A 568 2.97 1.16 39.52
C LYS A 568 3.21 1.97 40.80
N GLU A 569 4.44 2.02 41.29
CA GLU A 569 4.84 2.77 42.47
C GLU A 569 4.83 4.28 42.23
N LEU A 570 5.24 4.75 41.04
CA LEU A 570 5.18 6.17 40.67
C LEU A 570 3.73 6.69 40.68
N ILE A 571 2.80 5.97 40.06
CA ILE A 571 1.36 6.27 40.07
C ILE A 571 0.84 6.27 41.51
N ALA A 572 1.14 5.23 42.29
CA ALA A 572 0.66 5.09 43.66
C ALA A 572 1.18 6.19 44.61
N SER A 573 2.37 6.73 44.35
CA SER A 573 2.99 7.81 45.14
C SER A 573 2.58 9.21 44.70
N GLY A 574 1.90 9.35 43.56
CA GLY A 574 1.54 10.65 42.97
C GLY A 574 2.74 11.37 42.34
N ALA A 575 3.77 10.63 41.92
CA ALA A 575 4.88 11.18 41.15
C ALA A 575 4.42 11.62 39.75
N GLU A 576 5.25 12.41 39.08
CA GLU A 576 5.03 12.73 37.66
C GLU A 576 5.14 11.46 36.81
N ILE A 577 4.24 11.32 35.83
CA ILE A 577 4.18 10.18 34.92
C ILE A 577 4.17 10.65 33.46
N PRO A 578 4.74 9.87 32.52
CA PRO A 578 4.64 10.17 31.10
C PRO A 578 3.19 10.21 30.62
N LEU A 579 2.78 11.33 30.02
CA LEU A 579 1.47 11.55 29.41
C LEU A 579 1.62 12.33 28.09
N GLY A 580 0.62 12.25 27.22
CA GLY A 580 0.61 13.00 25.95
C GLY A 580 1.54 12.43 24.88
N GLY A 581 2.14 13.30 24.05
CA GLY A 581 3.10 12.93 23.00
C GLY A 581 4.56 13.27 23.34
N ASP A 582 5.50 12.61 22.66
CA ASP A 582 6.94 12.86 22.75
C ASP A 582 7.29 14.12 21.94
N THR A 583 6.87 15.26 22.46
CA THR A 583 6.67 16.51 21.68
C THR A 583 7.92 16.98 20.95
N ASP A 584 9.09 16.93 21.61
CA ASP A 584 10.40 17.14 20.98
C ASP A 584 11.32 15.98 21.34
N PRO A 585 11.52 14.98 20.46
CA PRO A 585 12.35 13.80 20.77
C PRO A 585 13.83 14.14 20.97
N GLU A 586 14.28 15.35 20.58
CA GLU A 586 15.63 15.85 20.88
C GLU A 586 15.74 16.41 22.30
N ASN A 587 14.60 16.84 22.88
CA ASN A 587 14.49 17.37 24.23
C ASN A 587 13.37 16.64 25.01
N PRO A 588 13.49 15.31 25.21
CA PRO A 588 12.40 14.50 25.76
C PRO A 588 12.19 14.80 27.25
N THR A 589 10.93 14.78 27.69
CA THR A 589 10.56 14.99 29.10
C THR A 589 10.33 13.69 29.86
N TRP A 590 9.80 12.66 29.18
CA TRP A 590 9.43 11.38 29.79
C TRP A 590 10.62 10.65 30.40
N ASP A 591 11.78 10.68 29.74
CA ASP A 591 12.97 9.93 30.12
C ASP A 591 13.42 10.27 31.55
N ALA A 592 13.33 11.55 31.96
CA ALA A 592 13.69 12.01 33.30
C ALA A 592 12.68 11.59 34.39
N MET A 593 11.44 11.27 34.01
CA MET A 593 10.39 10.80 34.91
C MET A 593 10.56 9.31 35.27
N LEU A 594 11.39 8.58 34.52
CA LEU A 594 11.58 7.13 34.63
C LEU A 594 13.04 6.77 34.95
N PRO A 595 13.59 7.18 36.12
CA PRO A 595 15.01 7.02 36.44
C PRO A 595 15.48 5.56 36.52
N ASP A 596 14.56 4.62 36.78
CA ASP A 596 14.84 3.19 36.93
C ASP A 596 14.64 2.38 35.63
N ALA A 597 14.07 3.01 34.59
CA ALA A 597 13.64 2.30 33.39
C ALA A 597 14.82 1.95 32.46
N GLN A 598 14.68 0.82 31.77
CA GLN A 598 15.49 0.49 30.62
C GLN A 598 14.84 1.10 29.37
N ILE A 599 15.32 2.27 28.95
CA ILE A 599 14.77 3.03 27.81
C ILE A 599 15.52 2.66 26.52
N LYS A 600 14.77 2.34 25.47
CA LYS A 600 15.25 2.23 24.09
C LYS A 600 14.72 3.42 23.27
N ARG A 601 15.57 4.41 23.01
CA ARG A 601 15.29 5.60 22.20
C ARG A 601 16.32 5.71 21.09
N ASP A 602 15.97 5.31 19.88
CA ASP A 602 16.91 5.23 18.74
C ASP A 602 16.20 5.23 17.38
N LYS A 603 16.97 5.01 16.30
CA LYS A 603 16.49 4.97 14.91
C LYS A 603 16.01 3.60 14.44
N GLN A 604 16.02 2.57 15.29
CA GLN A 604 15.66 1.20 14.93
C GLN A 604 14.12 1.05 14.87
N ALA A 605 13.51 1.60 13.82
CA ALA A 605 12.06 1.57 13.60
C ALA A 605 11.52 0.19 13.12
N ILE A 606 12.39 -0.80 13.03
CA ILE A 606 12.08 -2.16 12.62
C ILE A 606 12.71 -3.13 13.63
N THR A 607 11.88 -3.89 14.34
CA THR A 607 12.35 -4.88 15.32
C THR A 607 11.63 -6.21 15.12
N THR A 608 12.18 -7.29 15.67
CA THR A 608 11.39 -8.51 15.96
C THR A 608 10.74 -8.39 17.34
N GLU A 609 9.87 -9.34 17.69
CA GLU A 609 9.19 -9.35 18.99
C GLU A 609 10.16 -9.30 20.18
N GLU A 610 9.81 -8.51 21.18
CA GLU A 610 10.51 -8.37 22.46
C GLU A 610 9.51 -8.47 23.60
N MET A 611 9.92 -8.99 24.76
CA MET A 611 9.04 -9.13 25.92
C MET A 611 8.69 -7.76 26.51
N PHE A 612 7.41 -7.55 26.79
CA PHE A 612 6.90 -6.41 27.53
C PHE A 612 6.09 -6.92 28.73
N SER A 613 6.08 -6.16 29.82
CA SER A 613 5.28 -6.46 31.01
C SER A 613 4.27 -5.35 31.26
N ASP A 614 3.23 -5.63 32.04
CA ASP A 614 2.34 -4.59 32.57
C ASP A 614 3.17 -3.42 33.14
N TYR A 615 2.72 -2.19 32.88
CA TYR A 615 3.41 -0.93 33.15
C TYR A 615 4.60 -0.57 32.23
N ASP A 616 5.01 -1.41 31.28
CA ASP A 616 5.97 -0.99 30.24
C ASP A 616 5.31 -0.03 29.23
N LEU A 617 6.11 0.82 28.59
CA LEU A 617 5.64 1.85 27.65
C LEU A 617 6.06 1.59 26.20
N TYR A 618 5.18 1.94 25.26
CA TYR A 618 5.40 1.89 23.82
C TYR A 618 4.85 3.16 23.15
N LEU A 619 5.66 3.83 22.32
CA LEU A 619 5.21 4.96 21.50
C LEU A 619 4.77 4.50 20.11
N ASN A 620 3.49 4.68 19.77
CA ASN A 620 3.02 4.53 18.40
C ASN A 620 3.06 5.89 17.67
N TYR A 621 3.99 6.06 16.74
CA TYR A 621 4.15 7.29 15.96
C TYR A 621 3.65 7.05 14.52
N MET A 622 2.75 7.89 14.02
CA MET A 622 2.25 7.89 12.64
C MET A 622 2.90 9.00 11.80
N ARG A 623 3.26 8.74 10.55
CA ARG A 623 4.08 9.67 9.74
C ARG A 623 3.30 10.90 9.22
N GLY A 624 4.04 11.96 8.91
CA GLY A 624 3.53 13.11 8.17
C GLY A 624 3.62 12.93 6.66
N GLY A 625 3.06 13.87 5.90
CA GLY A 625 3.14 13.93 4.44
C GLY A 625 4.15 14.97 3.92
N PRO A 626 4.52 14.94 2.63
CA PRO A 626 5.51 15.85 2.04
C PRO A 626 5.01 17.30 1.86
N GLY A 627 5.92 18.28 1.91
CA GLY A 627 5.63 19.71 1.71
C GLY A 627 5.67 20.18 0.25
N PHE A 628 5.12 21.37 -0.03
CA PHE A 628 5.10 22.00 -1.35
C PHE A 628 5.71 23.42 -1.31
N GLY A 629 6.61 23.73 -2.26
CA GLY A 629 7.19 25.07 -2.45
C GLY A 629 8.27 25.46 -1.43
N ASP A 630 9.03 26.53 -1.71
CA ASP A 630 10.08 27.02 -0.80
C ASP A 630 9.49 27.49 0.55
N PRO A 631 9.95 26.95 1.70
CA PRO A 631 9.50 27.39 3.03
C PRO A 631 9.64 28.90 3.29
N LEU A 632 10.58 29.59 2.63
CA LEU A 632 10.75 31.04 2.75
C LEU A 632 9.57 31.85 2.16
N ASP A 633 8.70 31.20 1.39
CA ASP A 633 7.52 31.83 0.79
C ASP A 633 6.22 31.46 1.54
N ARG A 634 6.29 30.72 2.65
CA ARG A 634 5.12 30.45 3.52
C ARG A 634 4.59 31.76 4.10
N GLU A 635 3.27 31.86 4.26
CA GLU A 635 2.66 33.01 4.92
C GLU A 635 3.10 33.06 6.39
N PRO A 636 3.74 34.15 6.88
CA PRO A 636 4.29 34.17 8.24
C PRO A 636 3.26 33.91 9.33
N GLN A 637 2.02 34.37 9.16
CA GLN A 637 0.95 34.13 10.13
C GLN A 637 0.63 32.63 10.25
N ALA A 638 0.65 31.88 9.14
CA ALA A 638 0.44 30.43 9.17
C ALA A 638 1.52 29.69 9.97
N VAL A 639 2.75 30.23 10.05
CA VAL A 639 3.80 29.67 10.90
C VAL A 639 3.50 29.92 12.38
N ALA A 640 3.03 31.11 12.74
CA ALA A 640 2.59 31.38 14.12
C ALA A 640 1.41 30.49 14.52
N ASP A 641 0.43 30.32 13.63
CA ASP A 641 -0.72 29.44 13.83
C ASP A 641 -0.30 27.98 13.99
N ASP A 642 0.67 27.51 13.18
CA ASP A 642 1.24 26.17 13.30
C ASP A 642 1.91 25.92 14.66
N ILE A 643 2.62 26.91 15.21
CA ILE A 643 3.27 26.80 16.53
C ILE A 643 2.22 26.77 17.64
N ASN A 644 1.26 27.69 17.59
CA ASN A 644 0.18 27.77 18.57
C ASN A 644 -0.72 26.52 18.54
N GLY A 645 -0.89 25.92 17.37
CA GLY A 645 -1.67 24.69 17.17
C GLY A 645 -0.90 23.38 17.41
N GLY A 646 0.39 23.43 17.74
CA GLY A 646 1.20 22.23 18.00
C GLY A 646 1.64 21.46 16.75
N TYR A 647 1.56 22.07 15.57
CA TYR A 647 2.01 21.47 14.31
C TYR A 647 3.51 21.63 14.07
N VAL A 648 4.12 22.72 14.56
CA VAL A 648 5.54 23.04 14.37
C VAL A 648 6.17 23.45 15.71
N LEU A 649 7.37 22.94 16.00
CA LEU A 649 8.14 23.37 17.17
C LEU A 649 8.72 24.77 16.93
N GLU A 650 8.62 25.65 17.93
CA GLU A 650 8.98 27.07 17.83
C GLU A 650 10.40 27.30 17.27
N ARG A 651 11.38 26.49 17.71
CA ARG A 651 12.78 26.58 17.28
C ARG A 651 12.99 26.52 15.76
N PHE A 652 12.08 25.88 15.03
CA PHE A 652 12.18 25.75 13.58
C PHE A 652 11.59 26.93 12.79
N ALA A 653 10.82 27.82 13.43
CA ALA A 653 10.21 28.97 12.76
C ALA A 653 11.25 29.85 12.05
N GLY A 654 12.33 30.18 12.78
CA GLY A 654 13.42 31.00 12.27
C GLY A 654 14.31 30.26 11.27
N GLU A 655 14.73 29.04 11.60
CA GLU A 655 15.69 28.29 10.77
C GLU A 655 15.10 27.80 9.45
N VAL A 656 13.85 27.33 9.45
CA VAL A 656 13.22 26.70 8.28
C VAL A 656 12.47 27.73 7.44
N TYR A 657 11.63 28.56 8.07
CA TYR A 657 10.73 29.48 7.37
C TYR A 657 11.23 30.93 7.32
N GLY A 658 12.30 31.24 8.06
CA GLY A 658 12.78 32.61 8.23
C GLY A 658 11.79 33.51 8.97
N VAL A 659 10.88 32.94 9.78
CA VAL A 659 9.84 33.69 10.50
C VAL A 659 10.30 33.93 11.93
N VAL A 660 10.23 35.19 12.35
CA VAL A 660 10.50 35.60 13.72
C VAL A 660 9.18 35.71 14.44
N VAL A 661 8.98 34.89 15.47
CA VAL A 661 7.79 34.94 16.34
C VAL A 661 8.17 35.42 17.73
N ARG A 662 7.21 36.06 18.42
CA ARG A 662 7.34 36.46 19.82
C ARG A 662 6.09 36.08 20.58
N LYS A 663 6.26 35.64 21.82
CA LYS A 663 5.15 35.31 22.70
C LYS A 663 4.48 36.59 23.20
N GLY A 664 3.18 36.71 22.95
CA GLY A 664 2.32 37.77 23.42
C GLY A 664 1.96 37.63 24.90
N ALA A 665 1.23 38.62 25.43
CA ALA A 665 0.78 38.62 26.83
C ALA A 665 -0.26 37.52 27.13
N ASP A 666 -0.97 37.05 26.10
CA ASP A 666 -1.90 35.92 26.15
C ASP A 666 -1.19 34.55 26.05
N GLY A 667 0.14 34.56 25.91
CA GLY A 667 0.94 33.36 25.73
C GLY A 667 0.95 32.80 24.31
N GLN A 668 0.26 33.43 23.35
CA GLN A 668 0.26 33.02 21.95
C GLN A 668 1.45 33.63 21.22
N TYR A 669 2.01 32.92 20.25
CA TYR A 669 3.03 33.47 19.36
C TYR A 669 2.39 34.37 18.30
N GLY A 670 2.94 35.58 18.14
CA GLY A 670 2.65 36.50 17.05
C GLY A 670 3.88 36.75 16.19
N VAL A 671 3.67 37.19 14.95
CA VAL A 671 4.74 37.46 13.97
C VAL A 671 5.37 38.82 14.24
N ASP A 672 6.70 38.90 14.13
CA ASP A 672 7.46 40.15 13.97
C ASP A 672 7.74 40.33 12.47
N GLU A 673 6.94 41.14 11.78
CA GLU A 673 7.01 41.25 10.30
C GLU A 673 8.35 41.83 9.84
N ALA A 674 8.86 42.83 10.56
CA ALA A 674 10.15 43.46 10.25
C ALA A 674 11.31 42.49 10.48
N GLY A 675 11.29 41.78 11.61
CA GLY A 675 12.26 40.72 11.92
C GLY A 675 12.24 39.59 10.91
N THR A 676 11.04 39.15 10.51
CA THR A 676 10.83 38.11 9.49
C THR A 676 11.36 38.52 8.13
N ALA A 677 11.08 39.75 7.67
CA ALA A 677 11.60 40.26 6.41
C ALA A 677 13.15 40.29 6.40
N ALA A 678 13.76 40.72 7.50
CA ALA A 678 15.21 40.75 7.65
C ALA A 678 15.81 39.33 7.69
N ALA A 679 15.22 38.41 8.46
CA ALA A 679 15.67 37.02 8.57
C ALA A 679 15.60 36.29 7.22
N ARG A 680 14.49 36.41 6.48
CA ARG A 680 14.36 35.84 5.13
C ARG A 680 15.39 36.41 4.15
N ALA A 681 15.65 37.72 4.21
CA ALA A 681 16.68 38.34 3.36
C ALA A 681 18.09 37.81 3.69
N GLN A 682 18.39 37.57 4.97
CA GLN A 682 19.65 36.99 5.40
C GLN A 682 19.79 35.52 4.94
N ILE A 683 18.77 34.69 5.13
CA ILE A 683 18.79 33.28 4.70
C ILE A 683 19.00 33.15 3.19
N ARG A 684 18.44 34.05 2.38
CA ARG A 684 18.71 34.08 0.93
C ARG A 684 20.20 34.27 0.63
N LYS A 685 20.89 35.14 1.37
CA LYS A 685 22.35 35.31 1.26
C LYS A 685 23.09 34.07 1.76
N ASP A 686 22.65 33.49 2.87
CA ASP A 686 23.27 32.30 3.45
C ASP A 686 23.20 31.11 2.49
N ARG A 687 22.08 30.94 1.77
CA ARG A 687 21.92 29.92 0.71
C ARG A 687 22.91 30.11 -0.43
N LEU A 688 23.14 31.35 -0.88
CA LEU A 688 24.18 31.63 -1.89
C LEU A 688 25.58 31.36 -1.35
N ALA A 689 25.84 31.67 -0.07
CA ALA A 689 27.15 31.49 0.54
C ALA A 689 27.50 30.00 0.80
N LYS A 690 26.54 29.19 1.24
CA LYS A 690 26.75 27.77 1.56
C LYS A 690 26.68 26.83 0.35
N SER A 691 26.04 27.28 -0.74
CA SER A 691 25.94 26.48 -1.95
C SER A 691 27.21 26.57 -2.79
N VAL A 692 27.47 25.53 -3.56
CA VAL A 692 28.51 25.49 -4.59
C VAL A 692 27.85 25.22 -5.94
N PRO A 693 28.46 25.63 -7.07
CA PRO A 693 28.01 25.18 -8.38
C PRO A 693 27.93 23.66 -8.43
N VAL A 694 26.86 23.12 -9.03
CA VAL A 694 26.58 21.67 -9.05
C VAL A 694 27.76 20.87 -9.62
N SER A 695 28.47 21.40 -10.61
CA SER A 695 29.64 20.75 -11.20
C SER A 695 30.79 20.53 -10.20
N GLU A 696 30.98 21.42 -9.23
CA GLU A 696 32.01 21.26 -8.18
C GLU A 696 31.62 20.15 -7.20
N TRP A 697 30.35 20.11 -6.79
CA TRP A 697 29.83 19.02 -5.97
C TRP A 697 29.92 17.67 -6.70
N MET A 698 29.48 17.62 -7.97
CA MET A 698 29.52 16.41 -8.78
C MET A 698 30.94 15.85 -8.92
N LYS A 699 31.95 16.72 -9.02
CA LYS A 699 33.35 16.32 -9.08
C LYS A 699 33.77 15.56 -7.81
N GLY A 700 33.47 16.12 -6.63
CA GLY A 700 33.80 15.47 -5.35
C GLY A 700 33.01 14.17 -5.14
N GLU A 701 31.74 14.14 -5.54
CA GLU A 701 30.93 12.93 -5.41
C GLU A 701 31.40 11.80 -6.36
N ARG A 702 31.80 12.16 -7.59
CA ARG A 702 32.42 11.23 -8.53
C ARG A 702 33.70 10.61 -7.97
N GLU A 703 34.53 11.39 -7.28
CA GLU A 703 35.75 10.89 -6.63
C GLU A 703 35.43 9.82 -5.58
N LYS A 704 34.40 10.03 -4.75
CA LYS A 704 33.92 9.00 -3.79
C LYS A 704 33.42 7.75 -4.50
N ILE A 705 32.65 7.89 -5.59
CA ILE A 705 32.14 6.77 -6.38
C ILE A 705 33.30 5.93 -6.94
N LEU A 706 34.32 6.57 -7.51
CA LEU A 706 35.53 5.89 -8.00
C LEU A 706 36.26 5.14 -6.88
N ALA A 707 36.31 5.72 -5.68
CA ALA A 707 36.90 5.11 -4.49
C ALA A 707 36.00 4.03 -3.82
N LYS A 708 34.77 3.82 -4.32
CA LYS A 708 33.75 2.97 -3.68
C LYS A 708 33.47 3.39 -2.22
N ASP A 709 33.55 4.69 -1.92
CA ASP A 709 33.44 5.27 -0.58
C ASP A 709 31.98 5.57 -0.20
N ALA A 710 31.27 4.51 0.19
CA ALA A 710 29.93 4.57 0.77
C ALA A 710 29.65 3.33 1.63
N GLY A 711 28.64 3.42 2.50
CA GLY A 711 28.15 2.29 3.29
C GLY A 711 27.79 1.07 2.44
N THR A 712 27.84 -0.12 3.03
CA THR A 712 27.55 -1.39 2.35
C THR A 712 26.14 -1.42 1.75
N GLN A 713 25.14 -0.89 2.47
CA GLN A 713 23.75 -0.78 2.05
C GLN A 713 23.57 0.05 0.77
N VAL A 714 24.34 1.13 0.61
CA VAL A 714 24.29 1.98 -0.60
C VAL A 714 24.92 1.26 -1.79
N ARG A 715 26.09 0.63 -1.57
CA ARG A 715 26.78 -0.12 -2.61
C ARG A 715 25.99 -1.35 -3.06
N GLN A 716 25.34 -2.05 -2.12
CA GLN A 716 24.51 -3.23 -2.41
C GLN A 716 23.31 -2.86 -3.26
N MET A 717 22.61 -1.77 -2.92
CA MET A 717 21.50 -1.23 -3.70
C MET A 717 21.91 -0.98 -5.16
N PHE A 718 22.98 -0.22 -5.40
CA PHE A 718 23.45 0.06 -6.77
C PHE A 718 23.91 -1.20 -7.52
N ALA A 719 24.67 -2.08 -6.87
CA ALA A 719 25.17 -3.31 -7.50
C ALA A 719 24.01 -4.22 -7.97
N ALA A 720 23.00 -4.42 -7.11
CA ALA A 720 21.81 -5.20 -7.46
C ALA A 720 20.98 -4.55 -8.57
N SER A 721 20.78 -3.23 -8.49
CA SER A 721 20.06 -2.45 -9.51
C SER A 721 20.75 -2.46 -10.88
N PHE A 722 22.09 -2.39 -10.95
CA PHE A 722 22.82 -2.47 -12.22
C PHE A 722 22.61 -3.81 -12.92
N LYS A 723 22.64 -4.92 -12.16
CA LYS A 723 22.50 -6.26 -12.71
C LYS A 723 21.12 -6.51 -13.33
N LEU A 724 20.06 -6.01 -12.69
CA LEU A 724 18.68 -6.15 -13.16
C LEU A 724 18.26 -5.05 -14.15
N GLY A 725 19.00 -3.94 -14.19
CA GLY A 725 18.72 -2.76 -15.01
C GLY A 725 19.93 -2.27 -15.79
N PRO A 726 20.37 -2.95 -16.86
CA PRO A 726 21.55 -2.57 -17.63
C PRO A 726 21.44 -1.17 -18.24
N ARG A 727 20.21 -0.69 -18.54
CA ARG A 727 20.01 0.69 -19.02
C ARG A 727 20.28 1.71 -17.91
N PHE A 728 19.92 1.39 -16.67
CA PHE A 728 20.23 2.21 -15.51
C PHE A 728 21.74 2.24 -15.20
N GLU A 729 22.44 1.11 -15.30
CA GLU A 729 23.91 1.09 -15.16
C GLU A 729 24.58 2.01 -16.20
N LYS A 730 24.13 1.93 -17.46
CA LYS A 730 24.65 2.79 -18.53
C LYS A 730 24.39 4.27 -18.25
N ASP A 731 23.20 4.63 -17.79
CA ASP A 731 22.85 6.01 -17.44
C ASP A 731 23.74 6.53 -16.31
N PHE A 732 23.89 5.74 -15.24
CA PHE A 732 24.75 6.05 -14.10
C PHE A 732 26.20 6.29 -14.51
N ARG A 733 26.79 5.38 -15.30
CA ARG A 733 28.17 5.50 -15.80
C ARG A 733 28.36 6.73 -16.67
N THR A 734 27.37 7.04 -17.51
CA THR A 734 27.40 8.21 -18.40
C THR A 734 27.36 9.50 -17.59
N PHE A 735 26.40 9.62 -16.66
CA PHE A 735 26.25 10.79 -15.80
C PHE A 735 27.50 11.07 -14.98
N TRP A 736 28.07 10.04 -14.35
CA TRP A 736 29.27 10.15 -13.53
C TRP A 736 30.59 10.03 -14.30
N SER A 737 30.55 9.90 -15.64
CA SER A 737 31.75 9.76 -16.48
C SER A 737 32.74 8.71 -15.94
N LEU A 738 32.23 7.53 -15.60
CA LEU A 738 33.03 6.44 -15.02
C LEU A 738 33.74 5.66 -16.13
N PRO A 739 35.01 5.28 -15.94
CA PRO A 739 35.71 4.44 -16.91
C PRO A 739 35.12 3.02 -16.90
N ASP A 740 35.23 2.31 -18.02
CA ASP A 740 34.80 0.91 -18.13
C ASP A 740 35.55 -0.02 -17.13
N SER A 741 36.75 0.39 -16.70
CA SER A 741 37.53 -0.33 -15.68
C SER A 741 36.93 -0.25 -14.28
N TRP A 742 36.02 0.70 -14.01
CA TRP A 742 35.31 0.76 -12.74
C TRP A 742 34.14 -0.22 -12.75
N THR A 743 34.08 -1.11 -11.77
CA THR A 743 33.01 -2.09 -11.61
C THR A 743 32.59 -2.17 -10.15
N LEU A 744 31.34 -2.55 -9.91
CA LEU A 744 30.77 -2.74 -8.57
C LEU A 744 30.02 -4.08 -8.49
N PRO A 745 30.72 -5.22 -8.58
CA PRO A 745 30.09 -6.52 -8.35
C PRO A 745 29.63 -6.64 -6.89
N GLU A 746 28.44 -7.20 -6.67
CA GLU A 746 27.82 -7.30 -5.34
C GLU A 746 28.68 -8.14 -4.37
N GLU A 747 29.43 -9.11 -4.90
CA GLU A 747 30.25 -10.05 -4.13
C GLU A 747 31.47 -9.39 -3.47
N GLU A 748 31.94 -8.24 -3.98
CA GLU A 748 33.09 -7.51 -3.42
C GLU A 748 32.71 -6.64 -2.21
N ILE A 749 31.43 -6.52 -1.88
CA ILE A 749 30.94 -5.60 -0.83
C ILE A 749 31.21 -6.17 0.58
N GLY A 750 31.24 -7.49 0.72
CA GLY A 750 31.45 -8.17 2.01
C GLY A 750 30.18 -8.42 2.83
N VAL A 751 29.03 -8.55 2.17
CA VAL A 751 27.73 -8.91 2.78
C VAL A 751 27.17 -10.19 2.14
N PRO A 752 26.23 -10.91 2.78
CA PRO A 752 25.57 -12.06 2.16
C PRO A 752 24.84 -11.70 0.85
N THR A 753 24.96 -12.54 -0.17
CA THR A 753 24.35 -12.30 -1.51
C THR A 753 23.52 -13.49 -2.01
N TYR A 754 22.96 -14.29 -1.09
CA TYR A 754 22.09 -15.41 -1.43
C TYR A 754 20.87 -14.90 -2.23
N GLY A 755 20.50 -15.61 -3.30
CA GLY A 755 19.43 -15.17 -4.21
C GLY A 755 19.87 -14.22 -5.33
N SER A 756 21.10 -13.69 -5.29
CA SER A 756 21.57 -12.76 -6.34
C SER A 756 21.73 -13.41 -7.72
N ARG A 757 21.98 -14.72 -7.79
CA ARG A 757 22.23 -15.48 -9.04
C ARG A 757 21.33 -16.70 -9.24
N TYR A 758 20.86 -17.31 -8.15
CA TYR A 758 20.09 -18.54 -8.18
C TYR A 758 18.72 -18.27 -7.59
N SER A 759 17.71 -18.29 -8.46
CA SER A 759 16.30 -18.12 -8.17
C SER A 759 15.52 -19.27 -8.82
N MET A 760 14.32 -19.55 -8.31
CA MET A 760 13.39 -20.52 -8.92
C MET A 760 11.97 -19.94 -8.84
N ASP A 761 11.42 -19.58 -9.99
CA ASP A 761 10.11 -18.95 -10.10
C ASP A 761 8.99 -19.98 -9.80
N ILE A 762 7.82 -19.50 -9.41
CA ILE A 762 6.68 -20.37 -9.12
C ILE A 762 6.19 -21.12 -10.37
N SER A 763 6.33 -20.53 -11.56
CA SER A 763 5.99 -21.13 -12.86
C SER A 763 6.84 -22.33 -13.23
N GLU A 764 7.96 -22.57 -12.54
CA GLU A 764 8.79 -23.76 -12.76
C GLU A 764 8.25 -25.02 -12.06
N LEU A 765 7.22 -24.88 -11.21
CA LEU A 765 6.54 -26.02 -10.62
C LEU A 765 5.56 -26.68 -11.62
N PRO A 766 5.31 -27.99 -11.53
CA PRO A 766 4.40 -28.67 -12.44
C PRO A 766 2.97 -28.10 -12.38
N ASP A 767 2.34 -27.97 -13.54
CA ASP A 767 0.95 -27.52 -13.71
C ASP A 767 0.66 -26.08 -13.23
N VAL A 768 1.69 -25.24 -13.18
CA VAL A 768 1.55 -23.81 -12.82
C VAL A 768 1.66 -22.92 -14.06
N HIS A 769 0.59 -22.19 -14.35
CA HIS A 769 0.49 -21.23 -15.44
C HIS A 769 0.22 -19.84 -14.85
N THR A 770 1.27 -19.02 -14.75
CA THR A 770 1.15 -17.65 -14.26
C THR A 770 0.48 -16.74 -15.29
N VAL A 771 -0.33 -15.78 -14.83
CA VAL A 771 -0.98 -14.81 -15.70
C VAL A 771 -0.08 -13.57 -15.83
N GLN A 772 0.31 -13.23 -17.06
CA GLN A 772 1.14 -12.05 -17.30
C GLN A 772 0.29 -10.78 -17.45
N PHE A 773 0.62 -9.74 -16.67
CA PHE A 773 -0.09 -8.45 -16.70
C PHE A 773 0.79 -7.28 -17.17
N VAL A 774 2.12 -7.45 -17.20
CA VAL A 774 3.09 -6.38 -17.49
C VAL A 774 4.14 -6.83 -18.51
N GLU A 775 4.89 -5.88 -19.05
CA GLU A 775 6.18 -6.17 -19.69
C GLU A 775 7.24 -6.37 -18.59
N GLU A 776 8.17 -7.32 -18.76
CA GLU A 776 9.18 -7.68 -17.74
C GLU A 776 10.60 -7.87 -18.28
#